data_AF-A0A8T7KKR1-F1
#
_entry.id   AF-A0A8T7KKR1-F1
#
_cell.length_a   1.000
_cell.length_b   1.000
_cell.length_c   1.000
_cell.angle_alpha   90.00
_cell.angle_beta   90.00
_cell.angle_gamma   90.00
#
_symmetry.space_group_name_H-M   'P 1'
#
loop_
_entity.id
_entity.type
_entity.pdbx_description
1 polymer ?
#
loop_
_entity_poly.entity_id
_entity_poly.type
_entity_poly.pdbx_seq_one_letter_code
_entity_poly.pdbx_strand_id
1 'polypeptide(L)'
;MHPIDIVERVKTNYRNYIKTAFPVIDGGLRGQMHERIDQANLLWRGPYLSLQRPYRLAEQRLGSQAARLGLQRSLLSAGEYVDEKGERHPPFGEWTLFSHQQQAVEQILAGRNTIVASGTGSGKTEAFFIPILNYCLHHPGPGIKALILYPMNALANDQYERFARYLAGTGVTFARYTGDTPEDEADAQFNDKELRPEKLCAEAIWYRRDIRDPASLPNILMTNYAMLEFLLLRKYDRVLFDQRLQFLVLDEVHTYYGARGIEVACLIRRLKEHVGKLDGALTCIGTSATVKGEELSPVARFAGELFGERFQTEHICTEQYQPIERDAAGYMPAAPTIEEADIQKLRDLSDLDRVYDFCLDHIAPDELVIAAMDAVRDQGADAAAEFLGKVLADNALFRAIEQLLVEPCSLDEVTTFLQTGASPAEQRSGMARADALVGLRAGCDELYLRREVEAYLLLGAKARSNDQPLIRPKVHIFWRGLQGFYRCTNNSCGALYTEYIDHCERCQARCLPVEVCRNCGQDFYRAYADNPDLDLEPLIAKTKRDRKRAESLPNTFLLADEPRGDDFPIHFTYRLYDNSKTNDEESGCRSSGAVCLFTPSERCTDHAGDATGAESGRLSCSRDRRRRGWGHLRTDPWRIPRRRDLAAHCRPVHSPGVPGAQSRNTPERGARPQRVYRGTGDHVRRERAVRLLRRSRCAAAARRAQAQISHPQRRPDIHV
;
A
#
# COMPACT_ATOMS: atom_id res chain seq x y z
N MET A 1 -14.05 16.53 8.81
CA MET A 1 -12.67 16.59 9.34
C MET A 1 -11.83 17.34 8.31
N HIS A 2 -11.13 18.39 8.73
CA HIS A 2 -10.42 19.31 7.83
C HIS A 2 -9.12 18.66 7.29
N PRO A 3 -8.89 18.59 5.96
CA PRO A 3 -7.74 17.89 5.38
C PRO A 3 -6.37 18.43 5.83
N ILE A 4 -6.25 19.74 6.02
CA ILE A 4 -4.99 20.37 6.46
C ILE A 4 -4.66 19.96 7.91
N ASP A 5 -5.66 19.97 8.79
CA ASP A 5 -5.48 19.59 10.20
C ASP A 5 -5.08 18.12 10.33
N ILE A 6 -5.64 17.26 9.48
CA ILE A 6 -5.24 15.85 9.40
C ILE A 6 -3.76 15.76 9.02
N VAL A 7 -3.33 16.48 7.98
CA VAL A 7 -1.92 16.46 7.53
C VAL A 7 -1.00 16.93 8.65
N GLU A 8 -1.32 18.01 9.36
CA GLU A 8 -0.50 18.50 10.47
C GLU A 8 -0.47 17.53 11.66
N ARG A 9 -1.60 16.86 11.96
CA ARG A 9 -1.65 15.80 12.96
C ARG A 9 -0.80 14.60 12.55
N VAL A 10 -0.87 14.16 11.29
CA VAL A 10 -0.06 13.03 10.80
C VAL A 10 1.43 13.39 10.78
N LYS A 11 1.80 14.62 10.38
CA LYS A 11 3.20 15.11 10.45
C LYS A 11 3.72 15.04 11.89
N THR A 12 2.92 15.52 12.83
CA THR A 12 3.26 15.48 14.25
C THR A 12 3.41 14.05 14.76
N ASN A 13 2.46 13.17 14.44
CA ASN A 13 2.51 11.76 14.83
C ASN A 13 3.68 11.02 14.21
N TYR A 14 3.97 11.23 12.92
CA TYR A 14 5.09 10.60 12.23
C TYR A 14 6.42 11.06 12.80
N ARG A 15 6.59 12.37 13.03
CA ARG A 15 7.75 12.95 13.70
C ARG A 15 7.96 12.32 15.08
N ASN A 16 6.91 12.24 15.89
CA ASN A 16 6.98 11.64 17.23
C ASN A 16 7.30 10.14 17.17
N TYR A 17 6.66 9.41 16.25
CA TYR A 17 6.96 7.99 16.01
C TYR A 17 8.44 7.79 15.73
N ILE A 18 9.01 8.53 14.77
CA ILE A 18 10.43 8.44 14.45
C ILE A 18 11.33 8.76 15.66
N LYS A 19 11.04 9.82 16.41
CA LYS A 19 11.82 10.17 17.62
C LYS A 19 11.75 9.08 18.71
N THR A 20 10.64 8.38 18.81
CA THR A 20 10.44 7.31 19.81
C THR A 20 10.94 5.94 19.35
N ALA A 21 10.89 5.63 18.05
CA ALA A 21 11.28 4.34 17.49
C ALA A 21 12.79 4.09 17.55
N PHE A 22 13.58 5.16 17.65
CA PHE A 22 15.04 5.12 17.74
C PHE A 22 15.51 5.80 19.04
N PRO A 23 15.34 5.13 20.20
CA PRO A 23 15.81 5.69 21.46
C PRO A 23 17.33 5.77 21.45
N VAL A 24 17.93 6.95 21.60
CA VAL A 24 19.40 7.13 21.64
C VAL A 24 19.83 7.46 23.07
N ILE A 25 20.71 6.64 23.67
CA ILE A 25 21.23 6.89 25.02
C ILE A 25 22.04 8.19 25.04
N ASP A 26 22.96 8.38 24.09
CA ASP A 26 23.82 9.56 24.01
C ASP A 26 23.00 10.85 23.85
N GLY A 27 23.04 11.73 24.86
CA GLY A 27 22.23 12.94 24.88
C GLY A 27 22.60 13.92 23.77
N GLY A 28 23.89 14.01 23.41
CA GLY A 28 24.38 14.86 22.34
C GLY A 28 23.89 14.41 20.96
N LEU A 29 24.02 13.12 20.66
CA LEU A 29 23.52 12.53 19.42
C LEU A 29 21.99 12.63 19.34
N ARG A 30 21.27 12.33 20.43
CA ARG A 30 19.81 12.43 20.48
C ARG A 30 19.33 13.85 20.17
N GLY A 31 19.99 14.86 20.74
CA GLY A 31 19.71 16.28 20.48
C GLY A 31 19.89 16.63 19.00
N GLN A 32 21.04 16.28 18.42
CA GLN A 32 21.31 16.49 16.99
C GLN A 32 20.31 15.75 16.09
N MET A 33 19.97 14.51 16.42
CA MET A 33 18.98 13.71 15.68
C MET A 33 17.61 14.39 15.69
N HIS A 34 17.14 14.81 16.87
CA HIS A 34 15.85 15.51 17.01
C HIS A 34 15.83 16.82 16.22
N GLU A 35 16.90 17.61 16.30
CA GLU A 35 17.02 18.88 15.56
C GLU A 35 16.93 18.65 14.05
N ARG A 36 17.64 17.64 13.51
CA ARG A 36 17.56 17.27 12.09
C ARG A 36 16.16 16.81 11.70
N ILE A 37 15.51 15.99 12.51
CA ILE A 37 14.13 15.53 12.31
C ILE A 37 13.13 16.68 12.27
N ASP A 38 13.37 17.74 13.06
CA ASP A 38 12.49 18.90 13.13
C ASP A 38 12.61 19.83 11.91
N GLN A 39 13.61 19.63 11.05
CA GLN A 39 13.77 20.39 9.80
C GLN A 39 12.63 20.08 8.81
N ALA A 40 12.01 21.13 8.28
CA ALA A 40 10.71 21.09 7.59
C ALA A 40 10.64 20.25 6.29
N ASN A 41 11.75 19.69 5.79
CA ASN A 41 11.82 18.96 4.53
C ASN A 41 12.52 17.58 4.62
N LEU A 42 12.93 17.16 5.82
CA LEU A 42 13.64 15.89 5.97
C LEU A 42 12.69 14.70 5.82
N LEU A 43 11.61 14.72 6.60
CA LEU A 43 10.67 13.60 6.71
C LEU A 43 9.54 13.65 5.67
N TRP A 44 9.29 14.79 5.04
CA TRP A 44 8.24 14.94 4.04
C TRP A 44 8.50 16.09 3.06
N ARG A 45 7.78 16.10 1.94
CA ARG A 45 7.62 17.25 1.03
C ARG A 45 6.14 17.57 0.82
N GLY A 46 5.82 18.86 0.68
CA GLY A 46 4.44 19.37 0.54
C GLY A 46 3.99 20.18 1.77
N PRO A 47 2.70 20.52 1.88
CA PRO A 47 1.58 19.96 1.13
C PRO A 47 1.48 20.49 -0.30
N TYR A 48 1.01 19.64 -1.21
CA TYR A 48 0.57 20.03 -2.55
C TYR A 48 -0.95 19.85 -2.64
N LEU A 49 -1.61 20.76 -3.34
CA LEU A 49 -3.05 20.75 -3.57
C LEU A 49 -3.33 20.29 -4.99
N SER A 50 -4.36 19.49 -5.17
CA SER A 50 -4.97 19.26 -6.48
C SER A 50 -6.48 19.16 -6.32
N LEU A 51 -7.23 19.33 -7.40
CA LEU A 51 -8.66 19.10 -7.38
C LEU A 51 -8.99 17.79 -8.06
N GLN A 52 -9.87 17.01 -7.44
CA GLN A 52 -10.55 15.92 -8.14
C GLN A 52 -11.89 16.44 -8.63
N ARG A 53 -12.10 16.34 -9.95
CA ARG A 53 -13.39 16.58 -10.59
C ARG A 53 -14.28 15.33 -10.50
N PRO A 54 -15.61 15.50 -10.49
CA PRO A 54 -16.53 14.38 -10.61
C PRO A 54 -16.29 13.59 -11.90
N TYR A 55 -16.29 12.26 -11.80
CA TYR A 55 -16.19 11.40 -12.98
C TYR A 55 -17.51 11.40 -13.75
N ARG A 56 -17.43 11.37 -15.07
CA ARG A 56 -18.59 11.30 -15.95
C ARG A 56 -19.34 9.97 -15.74
N LEU A 57 -20.60 10.05 -15.37
CA LEU A 57 -21.50 8.90 -15.32
C LEU A 57 -21.89 8.41 -16.71
N ALA A 58 -22.17 7.12 -16.84
CA ALA A 58 -22.80 6.53 -18.01
C ALA A 58 -24.23 7.06 -18.16
N GLU A 59 -24.76 7.05 -19.39
CA GLU A 59 -26.08 7.62 -19.69
C GLU A 59 -27.24 6.81 -19.10
N GLN A 60 -27.01 5.53 -18.81
CA GLN A 60 -28.04 4.60 -18.39
C GLN A 60 -27.59 3.77 -17.19
N ARG A 61 -28.55 3.37 -16.34
CA ARG A 61 -28.31 2.42 -15.25
C ARG A 61 -27.89 1.05 -15.80
N LEU A 62 -27.17 0.28 -15.00
CA LEU A 62 -26.71 -1.06 -15.42
C LEU A 62 -27.89 -1.99 -15.74
N GLY A 63 -28.97 -1.93 -14.94
CA GLY A 63 -30.17 -2.74 -15.13
C GLY A 63 -30.90 -2.48 -16.44
N SER A 64 -30.95 -1.24 -16.93
CA SER A 64 -31.58 -0.93 -18.23
C SER A 64 -30.78 -1.44 -19.41
N GLN A 65 -29.49 -1.74 -19.20
CA GLN A 65 -28.58 -2.26 -20.23
C GLN A 65 -28.45 -3.79 -20.19
N ALA A 66 -29.12 -4.46 -19.25
CA ALA A 66 -28.92 -5.88 -18.96
C ALA A 66 -29.13 -6.79 -20.18
N ALA A 67 -30.18 -6.55 -20.98
CA ALA A 67 -30.45 -7.35 -22.17
C ALA A 67 -29.37 -7.19 -23.25
N ARG A 68 -28.90 -5.96 -23.48
CA ARG A 68 -27.83 -5.66 -24.45
C ARG A 68 -26.50 -6.28 -24.04
N LEU A 69 -26.20 -6.25 -22.75
CA LEU A 69 -24.94 -6.73 -22.18
C LEU A 69 -24.95 -8.21 -21.78
N GLY A 70 -26.10 -8.90 -21.88
CA GLY A 70 -26.22 -10.30 -21.47
C GLY A 70 -26.02 -10.52 -19.96
N LEU A 71 -26.49 -9.57 -19.13
CA LEU A 71 -26.35 -9.64 -17.67
C LEU A 71 -27.39 -10.56 -17.05
N GLN A 72 -26.94 -11.44 -16.15
CA GLN A 72 -27.82 -12.30 -15.35
C GLN A 72 -28.71 -11.48 -14.40
N ARG A 73 -29.96 -11.90 -14.22
CA ARG A 73 -30.88 -11.23 -13.29
C ARG A 73 -30.38 -11.26 -11.84
N SER A 74 -29.74 -12.35 -11.43
CA SER A 74 -29.13 -12.51 -10.10
C SER A 74 -27.98 -11.53 -9.86
N LEU A 75 -27.24 -11.14 -10.91
CA LEU A 75 -26.24 -10.08 -10.82
C LEU A 75 -26.89 -8.73 -10.50
N LEU A 76 -27.98 -8.39 -11.19
CA LEU A 76 -28.65 -7.10 -11.01
C LEU A 76 -29.25 -6.93 -9.61
N SER A 77 -29.59 -8.03 -8.94
CA SER A 77 -30.08 -8.05 -7.55
C SER A 77 -28.97 -8.19 -6.51
N ALA A 78 -27.73 -8.45 -6.92
CA ALA A 78 -26.59 -8.57 -6.02
C ALA A 78 -26.03 -7.18 -5.64
N GLY A 79 -25.08 -7.14 -4.70
CA GLY A 79 -24.39 -5.91 -4.33
C GLY A 79 -25.13 -4.99 -3.37
N GLU A 80 -26.33 -5.36 -2.91
CA GLU A 80 -27.04 -4.63 -1.87
C GLU A 80 -26.42 -4.92 -0.49
N TYR A 81 -26.06 -3.87 0.25
CA TYR A 81 -25.60 -3.98 1.63
C TYR A 81 -25.84 -2.68 2.40
N VAL A 82 -25.78 -2.76 3.73
CA VAL A 82 -25.75 -1.61 4.61
C VAL A 82 -24.35 -1.50 5.18
N ASP A 83 -23.73 -0.33 5.07
CA ASP A 83 -22.39 -0.12 5.60
C ASP A 83 -22.38 0.15 7.10
N GLU A 84 -21.18 0.34 7.65
CA GLU A 84 -20.97 0.56 9.09
C GLU A 84 -21.62 1.85 9.61
N LYS A 85 -21.95 2.80 8.72
CA LYS A 85 -22.63 4.05 9.05
C LYS A 85 -24.16 3.94 8.95
N GLY A 86 -24.67 2.77 8.56
CA GLY A 86 -26.10 2.57 8.32
C GLY A 86 -26.55 3.06 6.94
N GLU A 87 -25.64 3.44 6.03
CA GLU A 87 -26.01 3.85 4.69
C GLU A 87 -26.33 2.61 3.84
N ARG A 88 -27.50 2.64 3.19
CA ARG A 88 -27.93 1.56 2.28
C ARG A 88 -27.31 1.77 0.91
N HIS A 89 -26.55 0.80 0.45
CA HIS A 89 -26.02 0.72 -0.90
C HIS A 89 -26.97 -0.13 -1.75
N PRO A 90 -27.55 0.41 -2.83
CA PRO A 90 -28.53 -0.31 -3.64
C PRO A 90 -27.88 -1.46 -4.44
N PRO A 91 -28.67 -2.40 -4.99
CA PRO A 91 -28.14 -3.49 -5.80
C PRO A 91 -27.57 -3.00 -7.15
N PHE A 92 -26.70 -3.79 -7.77
CA PHE A 92 -25.97 -3.41 -9.00
C PHE A 92 -26.89 -2.95 -10.14
N GLY A 93 -28.10 -3.48 -10.26
CA GLY A 93 -29.06 -3.09 -11.30
C GLY A 93 -29.49 -1.62 -11.24
N GLU A 94 -29.44 -1.00 -10.07
CA GLU A 94 -29.79 0.41 -9.87
C GLU A 94 -28.60 1.35 -10.04
N TRP A 95 -27.38 0.81 -10.18
CA TRP A 95 -26.18 1.61 -10.30
C TRP A 95 -26.10 2.29 -11.66
N THR A 96 -25.71 3.56 -11.65
CA THR A 96 -25.18 4.25 -12.83
C THR A 96 -23.66 4.19 -12.74
N LEU A 97 -23.02 3.40 -13.60
CA LEU A 97 -21.57 3.25 -13.62
C LEU A 97 -20.89 4.55 -14.09
N PHE A 98 -19.64 4.77 -13.71
CA PHE A 98 -18.81 5.75 -14.41
C PHE A 98 -18.54 5.31 -15.84
N SER A 99 -18.30 6.26 -16.74
CA SER A 99 -18.11 6.01 -18.17
C SER A 99 -16.95 5.05 -18.44
N HIS A 100 -15.85 5.17 -17.71
CA HIS A 100 -14.71 4.24 -17.82
C HIS A 100 -15.01 2.85 -17.28
N GLN A 101 -15.86 2.73 -16.26
CA GLN A 101 -16.32 1.43 -15.76
C GLN A 101 -17.23 0.77 -16.80
N GLN A 102 -18.17 1.50 -17.38
CA GLN A 102 -19.06 1.02 -18.44
C GLN A 102 -18.24 0.51 -19.64
N GLN A 103 -17.27 1.30 -20.10
CA GLN A 103 -16.37 0.91 -21.19
C GLN A 103 -15.60 -0.39 -20.85
N ALA A 104 -15.04 -0.49 -19.64
CA ALA A 104 -14.33 -1.68 -19.21
C ALA A 104 -15.24 -2.92 -19.12
N VAL A 105 -16.45 -2.78 -18.55
CA VAL A 105 -17.44 -3.86 -18.47
C VAL A 105 -17.76 -4.38 -19.87
N GLU A 106 -18.02 -3.50 -20.84
CA GLU A 106 -18.29 -3.89 -22.23
C GLU A 106 -17.12 -4.59 -22.90
N GLN A 107 -15.89 -4.12 -22.67
CA GLN A 107 -14.69 -4.76 -23.21
C GLN A 107 -14.46 -6.15 -22.64
N ILE A 108 -14.57 -6.30 -21.32
CA ILE A 108 -14.33 -7.57 -20.64
C ILE A 108 -15.43 -8.58 -20.97
N LEU A 109 -16.70 -8.17 -21.04
CA LEU A 109 -17.81 -9.05 -21.48
C LEU A 109 -17.63 -9.55 -22.92
N ALA A 110 -17.01 -8.74 -23.78
CA ALA A 110 -16.64 -9.13 -25.13
C ALA A 110 -15.36 -9.98 -25.20
N GLY A 111 -14.79 -10.39 -24.07
CA GLY A 111 -13.58 -11.20 -23.97
C GLY A 111 -12.29 -10.44 -24.29
N ARG A 112 -12.32 -9.10 -24.35
CA ARG A 112 -11.14 -8.29 -24.65
C ARG A 112 -10.28 -8.06 -23.41
N ASN A 113 -8.97 -8.14 -23.60
CA ASN A 113 -8.01 -7.70 -22.60
C ASN A 113 -8.19 -6.21 -22.33
N THR A 114 -8.14 -5.78 -21.07
CA THR A 114 -8.54 -4.43 -20.69
C THR A 114 -7.63 -3.86 -19.60
N ILE A 115 -7.19 -2.61 -19.73
CA ILE A 115 -6.56 -1.86 -18.64
C ILE A 115 -7.52 -0.76 -18.17
N VAL A 116 -7.80 -0.72 -16.87
CA VAL A 116 -8.58 0.38 -16.25
C VAL A 116 -7.59 1.34 -15.59
N ALA A 117 -7.37 2.48 -16.24
CA ALA A 117 -6.42 3.50 -15.82
C ALA A 117 -7.17 4.71 -15.25
N SER A 118 -7.36 4.72 -13.93
CA SER A 118 -8.13 5.77 -13.25
C SER A 118 -7.69 5.97 -11.80
N GLY A 119 -8.07 7.11 -11.22
CA GLY A 119 -7.69 7.50 -9.86
C GLY A 119 -8.15 6.52 -8.78
N THR A 120 -7.66 6.70 -7.56
CA THR A 120 -8.18 5.98 -6.39
C THR A 120 -9.65 6.35 -6.14
N GLY A 121 -10.45 5.39 -5.68
CA GLY A 121 -11.89 5.60 -5.45
C GLY A 121 -12.75 5.79 -6.71
N SER A 122 -12.22 5.53 -7.91
CA SER A 122 -12.95 5.59 -9.19
C SER A 122 -13.70 4.30 -9.55
N GLY A 123 -13.75 3.34 -8.61
CA GLY A 123 -14.43 2.06 -8.78
C GLY A 123 -13.77 1.10 -9.78
N LYS A 124 -12.43 1.04 -9.81
CA LYS A 124 -11.66 0.09 -10.64
C LYS A 124 -12.03 -1.37 -10.36
N THR A 125 -12.29 -1.70 -9.09
CA THR A 125 -12.73 -3.03 -8.66
C THR A 125 -14.01 -3.45 -9.37
N GLU A 126 -15.02 -2.58 -9.38
CA GLU A 126 -16.34 -2.86 -9.95
C GLU A 126 -16.27 -3.11 -11.46
N ALA A 127 -15.38 -2.38 -12.14
CA ALA A 127 -15.19 -2.47 -13.59
C ALA A 127 -14.84 -3.89 -14.06
N PHE A 128 -13.99 -4.61 -13.30
CA PHE A 128 -13.66 -6.01 -13.60
C PHE A 128 -14.51 -7.01 -12.82
N PHE A 129 -15.03 -6.64 -11.66
CA PHE A 129 -15.82 -7.55 -10.83
C PHE A 129 -17.16 -7.89 -11.46
N ILE A 130 -17.89 -6.90 -11.98
CA ILE A 130 -19.20 -7.09 -12.64
C ILE A 130 -19.13 -8.15 -13.75
N PRO A 131 -18.22 -8.09 -14.74
CA PRO A 131 -18.15 -9.10 -15.79
C PRO A 131 -17.70 -10.47 -15.28
N ILE A 132 -16.81 -10.52 -14.28
CA ILE A 132 -16.41 -11.78 -13.64
C ILE A 132 -17.60 -12.45 -12.94
N LEU A 133 -18.36 -11.68 -12.16
CA LEU A 133 -19.56 -12.16 -11.48
C LEU A 133 -20.59 -12.66 -12.51
N ASN A 134 -20.81 -11.91 -13.60
CA ASN A 134 -21.72 -12.32 -14.67
C ASN A 134 -21.31 -13.69 -15.24
N TYR A 135 -20.02 -13.86 -15.53
CA TYR A 135 -19.49 -15.13 -16.05
C TYR A 135 -19.66 -16.28 -15.06
N CYS A 136 -19.37 -16.06 -13.77
CA CYS A 136 -19.53 -17.06 -12.72
C CYS A 136 -20.99 -17.52 -12.58
N LEU A 137 -21.95 -16.60 -12.71
CA LEU A 137 -23.39 -16.88 -12.66
C LEU A 137 -23.89 -17.65 -13.88
N HIS A 138 -23.31 -17.41 -15.06
CA HIS A 138 -23.59 -18.19 -16.28
C HIS A 138 -22.97 -19.59 -16.25
N HIS A 139 -21.93 -19.80 -15.45
CA HIS A 139 -21.20 -21.07 -15.37
C HIS A 139 -21.17 -21.57 -13.91
N PRO A 140 -22.30 -22.00 -13.33
CA PRO A 140 -22.34 -22.42 -11.92
C PRO A 140 -21.48 -23.66 -11.65
N GLY A 141 -21.15 -23.88 -10.37
CA GLY A 141 -20.37 -25.03 -9.89
C GLY A 141 -18.93 -24.65 -9.49
N PRO A 142 -18.23 -25.56 -8.78
CA PRO A 142 -16.89 -25.31 -8.27
C PRO A 142 -15.87 -25.19 -9.40
N GLY A 143 -14.76 -24.52 -9.13
CA GLY A 143 -13.67 -24.30 -10.10
C GLY A 143 -13.27 -22.83 -10.16
N ILE A 144 -11.97 -22.55 -10.16
CA ILE A 144 -11.44 -21.19 -10.24
C ILE A 144 -11.68 -20.67 -11.66
N LYS A 145 -12.54 -19.67 -11.77
CA LYS A 145 -12.88 -18.96 -13.02
C LYS A 145 -12.15 -17.63 -13.12
N ALA A 146 -11.82 -17.02 -11.99
CA ALA A 146 -11.04 -15.78 -11.93
C ALA A 146 -9.93 -15.87 -10.89
N LEU A 147 -8.73 -15.44 -11.29
CA LEU A 147 -7.60 -15.22 -10.41
C LEU A 147 -7.29 -13.73 -10.32
N ILE A 148 -7.31 -13.17 -9.12
CA ILE A 148 -7.03 -11.76 -8.85
C ILE A 148 -5.74 -11.66 -8.05
N LEU A 149 -4.74 -10.98 -8.62
CA LEU A 149 -3.45 -10.74 -8.00
C LEU A 149 -3.39 -9.32 -7.46
N TYR A 150 -3.22 -9.21 -6.15
CA TYR A 150 -2.96 -7.94 -5.46
C TYR A 150 -1.46 -7.81 -5.15
N PRO A 151 -0.89 -6.60 -5.16
CA PRO A 151 0.53 -6.39 -4.85
C PRO A 151 0.84 -6.55 -3.36
N MET A 152 -0.15 -6.40 -2.47
CA MET A 152 0.00 -6.46 -1.01
C MET A 152 -1.15 -7.24 -0.35
N ASN A 153 -0.87 -7.93 0.76
CA ASN A 153 -1.91 -8.67 1.51
C ASN A 153 -3.01 -7.77 2.05
N ALA A 154 -2.67 -6.56 2.51
CA ALA A 154 -3.66 -5.61 3.03
C ALA A 154 -4.75 -5.30 1.99
N LEU A 155 -4.36 -5.02 0.74
CA LEU A 155 -5.31 -4.81 -0.35
C LEU A 155 -6.16 -6.06 -0.61
N ALA A 156 -5.56 -7.25 -0.59
CA ALA A 156 -6.30 -8.49 -0.76
C ALA A 156 -7.35 -8.70 0.36
N ASN A 157 -7.04 -8.30 1.59
CA ASN A 157 -7.95 -8.39 2.74
C ASN A 157 -9.12 -7.42 2.60
N ASP A 158 -8.84 -6.16 2.30
CA ASP A 158 -9.86 -5.12 2.10
C ASP A 158 -10.83 -5.51 0.97
N GLN A 159 -10.29 -6.03 -0.14
CA GLN A 159 -11.13 -6.49 -1.24
C GLN A 159 -11.89 -7.77 -0.89
N TYR A 160 -11.34 -8.66 -0.06
CA TYR A 160 -12.04 -9.88 0.37
C TYR A 160 -13.30 -9.57 1.16
N GLU A 161 -13.22 -8.63 2.11
CA GLU A 161 -14.40 -8.17 2.86
C GLU A 161 -15.43 -7.49 1.94
N ARG A 162 -14.95 -6.69 0.98
CA ARG A 162 -15.82 -6.05 -0.01
C ARG A 162 -16.55 -7.08 -0.89
N PHE A 163 -15.84 -8.11 -1.36
CA PHE A 163 -16.42 -9.18 -2.17
C PHE A 163 -17.44 -9.99 -1.36
N ALA A 164 -17.21 -10.18 -0.05
CA ALA A 164 -18.19 -10.82 0.82
C ALA A 164 -19.54 -10.10 0.83
N ARG A 165 -19.53 -8.76 0.81
CA ARG A 165 -20.76 -7.96 0.72
C ARG A 165 -21.44 -8.11 -0.64
N TYR A 166 -20.66 -8.10 -1.72
CA TYR A 166 -21.21 -8.21 -3.08
C TYR A 166 -21.72 -9.60 -3.45
N LEU A 167 -21.10 -10.65 -2.92
CA LEU A 167 -21.39 -12.04 -3.28
C LEU A 167 -22.38 -12.71 -2.33
N ALA A 168 -22.75 -12.08 -1.22
CA ALA A 168 -23.72 -12.63 -0.28
C ALA A 168 -25.04 -12.98 -0.97
N GLY A 169 -25.46 -14.25 -0.87
CA GLY A 169 -26.70 -14.74 -1.46
C GLY A 169 -26.63 -15.03 -2.96
N THR A 170 -25.47 -14.85 -3.61
CA THR A 170 -25.31 -15.12 -5.05
C THR A 170 -24.97 -16.59 -5.36
N GLY A 171 -24.47 -17.33 -4.36
CA GLY A 171 -23.94 -18.68 -4.54
C GLY A 171 -22.59 -18.77 -5.27
N VAL A 172 -21.99 -17.63 -5.66
CA VAL A 172 -20.66 -17.59 -6.29
C VAL A 172 -19.59 -17.56 -5.20
N THR A 173 -18.81 -18.63 -5.11
CA THR A 173 -17.83 -18.80 -4.03
C THR A 173 -16.53 -18.04 -4.30
N PHE A 174 -15.88 -17.57 -3.24
CA PHE A 174 -14.62 -16.85 -3.35
C PHE A 174 -13.71 -17.15 -2.16
N ALA A 175 -12.41 -16.97 -2.36
CA ALA A 175 -11.41 -17.23 -1.32
C ALA A 175 -10.22 -16.28 -1.41
N ARG A 176 -9.61 -16.00 -0.26
CA ARG A 176 -8.29 -15.35 -0.14
C ARG A 176 -7.24 -16.39 0.20
N TYR A 177 -6.22 -16.53 -0.62
CA TYR A 177 -5.10 -17.43 -0.37
C TYR A 177 -3.78 -16.63 -0.29
N THR A 178 -3.38 -16.26 0.92
CA THR A 178 -2.13 -15.56 1.23
C THR A 178 -1.31 -16.35 2.26
N GLY A 179 -0.19 -15.76 2.72
CA GLY A 179 0.59 -16.30 3.84
C GLY A 179 -0.24 -16.44 5.13
N ASP A 180 -1.19 -15.53 5.32
CA ASP A 180 -2.03 -15.41 6.51
C ASP A 180 -3.25 -16.34 6.50
N THR A 181 -3.58 -16.93 5.35
CA THR A 181 -4.66 -17.93 5.25
C THR A 181 -4.32 -19.17 6.09
N PRO A 182 -5.11 -19.49 7.14
CA PRO A 182 -4.88 -20.68 7.95
C PRO A 182 -5.19 -21.96 7.17
N GLU A 183 -4.49 -23.04 7.54
CA GLU A 183 -4.75 -24.36 6.95
C GLU A 183 -6.11 -24.92 7.40
N ASP A 184 -6.43 -24.75 8.68
CA ASP A 184 -7.70 -25.06 9.35
C ASP A 184 -7.85 -24.22 10.63
N GLU A 185 -8.93 -24.42 11.39
CA GLU A 185 -9.19 -23.70 12.65
C GLU A 185 -8.10 -23.93 13.71
N ALA A 186 -7.51 -25.12 13.76
CA ALA A 186 -6.46 -25.45 14.72
C ALA A 186 -5.14 -24.73 14.37
N ASP A 187 -4.80 -24.66 13.08
CA ASP A 187 -3.67 -23.86 12.57
C ASP A 187 -3.85 -22.37 12.90
N ALA A 188 -5.08 -21.85 12.77
CA ALA A 188 -5.38 -20.46 13.10
C ALA A 188 -5.09 -20.15 14.58
N GLN A 189 -5.58 -20.99 15.49
CA GLN A 189 -5.36 -20.84 16.93
C GLN A 189 -3.90 -21.06 17.33
N PHE A 190 -3.20 -22.02 16.72
CA PHE A 190 -1.83 -22.39 17.11
C PHE A 190 -0.79 -21.36 16.64
N ASN A 191 -0.97 -20.82 15.43
CA ASN A 191 -0.01 -19.90 14.81
C ASN A 191 -0.42 -18.43 14.90
N ASP A 192 -1.41 -18.11 15.75
CA ASP A 192 -1.94 -16.75 15.93
C ASP A 192 -2.33 -16.09 14.60
N LYS A 193 -2.94 -16.88 13.71
CA LYS A 193 -3.46 -16.39 12.43
C LYS A 193 -4.93 -15.99 12.59
N GLU A 194 -5.39 -15.24 11.60
CA GLU A 194 -6.75 -14.73 11.54
C GLU A 194 -7.80 -15.86 11.54
N LEU A 195 -8.66 -15.87 12.56
CA LEU A 195 -9.86 -16.72 12.61
C LEU A 195 -10.92 -16.19 11.66
N ARG A 196 -11.80 -17.07 11.18
CA ARG A 196 -12.91 -16.67 10.29
C ARG A 196 -13.82 -15.66 11.00
N PRO A 197 -14.04 -14.46 10.43
CA PRO A 197 -14.98 -13.50 11.00
C PRO A 197 -16.42 -14.04 10.98
N GLU A 198 -17.17 -13.87 12.08
CA GLU A 198 -18.56 -14.33 12.19
C GLU A 198 -19.50 -13.68 11.17
N LYS A 199 -19.21 -12.43 10.77
CA LYS A 199 -20.02 -11.65 9.81
C LYS A 199 -19.77 -11.99 8.35
N LEU A 200 -18.83 -12.91 8.07
CA LEU A 200 -18.45 -13.26 6.70
C LEU A 200 -19.55 -14.11 6.04
N CYS A 201 -19.91 -13.79 4.79
CA CYS A 201 -20.97 -14.50 4.07
C CYS A 201 -20.68 -15.99 3.85
N ALA A 202 -21.72 -16.76 3.50
CA ALA A 202 -21.64 -18.21 3.34
C ALA A 202 -20.80 -18.64 2.13
N GLU A 203 -20.76 -17.81 1.09
CA GLU A 203 -20.01 -18.01 -0.15
C GLU A 203 -18.49 -17.90 0.04
N ALA A 204 -18.05 -17.35 1.18
CA ALA A 204 -16.65 -17.10 1.48
C ALA A 204 -15.96 -18.35 2.04
N ILE A 205 -14.87 -18.76 1.40
CA ILE A 205 -14.07 -19.93 1.78
C ILE A 205 -12.78 -19.48 2.44
N TRP A 206 -12.59 -19.91 3.69
CA TRP A 206 -11.58 -19.32 4.58
C TRP A 206 -10.30 -20.15 4.72
N TYR A 207 -10.41 -21.47 4.76
CA TYR A 207 -9.27 -22.36 5.08
C TYR A 207 -8.62 -22.93 3.82
N ARG A 208 -7.29 -23.07 3.82
CA ARG A 208 -6.57 -23.66 2.67
C ARG A 208 -7.03 -25.08 2.35
N ARG A 209 -7.37 -25.86 3.38
CA ARG A 209 -7.91 -27.21 3.21
C ARG A 209 -9.18 -27.22 2.37
N ASP A 210 -10.11 -26.30 2.65
CA ASP A 210 -11.38 -26.19 1.94
C ASP A 210 -11.20 -25.61 0.53
N ILE A 211 -10.27 -24.66 0.37
CA ILE A 211 -9.92 -24.09 -0.95
C ILE A 211 -9.38 -25.17 -1.90
N ARG A 212 -8.70 -26.18 -1.37
CA ARG A 212 -8.13 -27.31 -2.12
C ARG A 212 -9.12 -28.44 -2.38
N ASP A 213 -10.26 -28.47 -1.70
CA ASP A 213 -11.25 -29.52 -1.91
C ASP A 213 -11.97 -29.28 -3.26
N PRO A 214 -11.94 -30.24 -4.20
CA PRO A 214 -12.63 -30.12 -5.48
C PRO A 214 -14.13 -29.79 -5.38
N ALA A 215 -14.80 -30.18 -4.30
CA ALA A 215 -16.22 -29.92 -4.07
C ALA A 215 -16.49 -28.47 -3.64
N SER A 216 -15.53 -27.83 -2.97
CA SER A 216 -15.60 -26.43 -2.52
C SER A 216 -14.57 -25.54 -3.19
N LEU A 217 -14.07 -25.90 -4.37
CA LEU A 217 -13.10 -25.06 -5.08
C LEU A 217 -13.74 -23.70 -5.40
N PRO A 218 -13.14 -22.57 -4.97
CA PRO A 218 -13.75 -21.24 -5.13
C PRO A 218 -13.87 -20.85 -6.59
N ASN A 219 -14.85 -20.02 -6.93
CA ASN A 219 -14.98 -19.43 -8.27
C ASN A 219 -14.01 -18.28 -8.49
N ILE A 220 -13.74 -17.51 -7.45
CA ILE A 220 -12.83 -16.36 -7.49
C ILE A 220 -11.74 -16.59 -6.45
N LEU A 221 -10.47 -16.61 -6.88
CA LEU A 221 -9.32 -16.71 -5.99
C LEU A 221 -8.57 -15.38 -5.95
N MET A 222 -8.38 -14.85 -4.74
CA MET A 222 -7.63 -13.63 -4.47
C MET A 222 -6.30 -14.01 -3.82
N THR A 223 -5.19 -13.54 -4.37
CA THR A 223 -3.86 -13.85 -3.86
C THR A 223 -2.87 -12.74 -4.24
N ASN A 224 -1.58 -12.97 -4.00
CA ASN A 224 -0.50 -12.10 -4.46
C ASN A 224 0.48 -12.89 -5.35
N TYR A 225 1.34 -12.20 -6.09
CA TYR A 225 2.25 -12.85 -7.04
C TYR A 225 3.24 -13.82 -6.36
N ALA A 226 3.76 -13.47 -5.18
CA ALA A 226 4.67 -14.34 -4.44
C ALA A 226 3.98 -15.65 -4.03
N MET A 227 2.72 -15.56 -3.63
CA MET A 227 1.92 -16.73 -3.25
C MET A 227 1.50 -17.56 -4.46
N LEU A 228 1.13 -16.92 -5.58
CA LEU A 228 0.89 -17.62 -6.85
C LEU A 228 2.09 -18.48 -7.26
N GLU A 229 3.31 -17.98 -7.08
CA GLU A 229 4.51 -18.77 -7.34
C GLU A 229 4.53 -20.06 -6.50
N PHE A 230 4.26 -19.97 -5.20
CA PHE A 230 4.15 -21.17 -4.35
C PHE A 230 3.03 -22.10 -4.80
N LEU A 231 1.87 -21.57 -5.18
CA LEU A 231 0.72 -22.38 -5.61
C LEU A 231 1.02 -23.17 -6.89
N LEU A 232 1.78 -22.59 -7.82
CA LEU A 232 2.18 -23.28 -9.06
C LEU A 232 3.29 -24.32 -8.82
N LEU A 233 4.15 -24.13 -7.82
CA LEU A 233 5.26 -25.05 -7.51
C LEU A 233 4.83 -26.25 -6.67
N ARG A 234 3.88 -26.08 -5.75
CA ARG A 234 3.48 -27.14 -4.81
C ARG A 234 2.54 -28.14 -5.49
N LYS A 235 2.90 -29.43 -5.43
CA LYS A 235 2.13 -30.53 -6.05
C LYS A 235 0.64 -30.56 -5.65
N TYR A 236 0.34 -30.21 -4.40
CA TYR A 236 -1.02 -30.22 -3.87
C TYR A 236 -1.82 -28.94 -4.21
N ASP A 237 -1.15 -27.85 -4.57
CA ASP A 237 -1.79 -26.56 -4.90
C ASP A 237 -1.93 -26.36 -6.41
N ARG A 238 -1.05 -26.93 -7.24
CA ARG A 238 -1.12 -26.75 -8.70
C ARG A 238 -2.43 -27.27 -9.32
N VAL A 239 -3.14 -28.16 -8.64
CA VAL A 239 -4.44 -28.70 -9.08
C VAL A 239 -5.58 -27.67 -8.97
N LEU A 240 -5.35 -26.56 -8.25
CA LEU A 240 -6.32 -25.47 -8.12
C LEU A 240 -6.60 -24.81 -9.49
N PHE A 241 -5.61 -24.81 -10.39
CA PHE A 241 -5.69 -24.12 -11.67
C PHE A 241 -5.83 -25.13 -12.81
N ASP A 242 -6.88 -24.95 -13.61
CA ASP A 242 -7.16 -25.71 -14.81
C ASP A 242 -7.77 -24.81 -15.91
N GLN A 243 -8.24 -25.42 -17.00
CA GLN A 243 -8.78 -24.72 -18.17
C GLN A 243 -10.03 -23.86 -17.88
N ARG A 244 -10.70 -24.04 -16.74
CA ARG A 244 -11.86 -23.22 -16.32
C ARG A 244 -11.48 -21.77 -16.00
N LEU A 245 -10.20 -21.50 -15.72
CA LEU A 245 -9.71 -20.16 -15.45
C LEU A 245 -9.90 -19.26 -16.68
N GLN A 246 -10.81 -18.30 -16.60
CA GLN A 246 -11.15 -17.38 -17.70
C GLN A 246 -10.56 -15.99 -17.53
N PHE A 247 -10.45 -15.50 -16.29
CA PHE A 247 -9.98 -14.16 -16.00
C PHE A 247 -8.70 -14.16 -15.17
N LEU A 248 -7.75 -13.33 -15.58
CA LEU A 248 -6.57 -12.98 -14.79
C LEU A 248 -6.56 -11.47 -14.59
N VAL A 249 -6.72 -11.06 -13.34
CA VAL A 249 -6.68 -9.66 -12.92
C VAL A 249 -5.38 -9.39 -12.20
N LEU A 250 -4.64 -8.37 -12.63
CA LEU A 250 -3.56 -7.77 -11.85
C LEU A 250 -3.99 -6.39 -11.37
N ASP A 251 -4.09 -6.22 -10.06
CA ASP A 251 -4.40 -4.93 -9.46
C ASP A 251 -3.12 -4.09 -9.30
N GLU A 252 -3.23 -2.79 -9.53
CA GLU A 252 -2.12 -1.82 -9.46
C GLU A 252 -0.90 -2.23 -10.30
N VAL A 253 -1.11 -2.43 -11.60
CA VAL A 253 -0.08 -2.90 -12.54
C VAL A 253 1.16 -2.00 -12.59
N HIS A 254 1.00 -0.72 -12.25
CA HIS A 254 2.11 0.24 -12.14
C HIS A 254 3.14 -0.13 -11.06
N THR A 255 2.81 -1.05 -10.15
CA THR A 255 3.74 -1.57 -9.15
C THR A 255 4.69 -2.65 -9.70
N TYR A 256 4.41 -3.19 -10.89
CA TYR A 256 5.20 -4.24 -11.54
C TYR A 256 6.19 -3.66 -12.55
N TYR A 257 7.23 -2.99 -12.07
CA TYR A 257 8.30 -2.43 -12.91
C TYR A 257 9.66 -3.05 -12.60
N GLY A 258 10.64 -2.83 -13.49
CA GLY A 258 12.00 -3.33 -13.35
C GLY A 258 12.06 -4.87 -13.23
N ALA A 259 12.97 -5.36 -12.38
CA ALA A 259 13.18 -6.80 -12.17
C ALA A 259 11.90 -7.51 -11.69
N ARG A 260 11.14 -6.91 -10.77
CA ARG A 260 9.87 -7.46 -10.27
C ARG A 260 8.85 -7.63 -11.39
N GLY A 261 8.74 -6.65 -12.29
CA GLY A 261 7.84 -6.74 -13.45
C GLY A 261 8.17 -7.93 -14.35
N ILE A 262 9.46 -8.17 -14.62
CA ILE A 262 9.94 -9.30 -15.42
C ILE A 262 9.61 -10.64 -14.75
N GLU A 263 9.83 -10.75 -13.44
CA GLU A 263 9.51 -11.96 -12.68
C GLU A 263 8.01 -12.30 -12.74
N VAL A 264 7.15 -11.30 -12.52
CA VAL A 264 5.69 -11.47 -12.63
C VAL A 264 5.27 -11.83 -14.05
N ALA A 265 5.89 -11.23 -15.07
CA ALA A 265 5.62 -11.56 -16.46
C ALA A 265 5.96 -13.02 -16.79
N CYS A 266 7.08 -13.54 -16.28
CA CYS A 266 7.45 -14.95 -16.40
C CYS A 266 6.49 -15.88 -15.62
N LEU A 267 6.05 -15.45 -14.44
CA LEU A 267 5.08 -16.18 -13.62
C LEU A 267 3.72 -16.31 -14.32
N ILE A 268 3.24 -15.25 -14.98
CA ILE A 268 1.99 -15.27 -15.76
C ILE A 268 2.11 -16.27 -16.92
N ARG A 269 3.23 -16.28 -17.65
CA ARG A 269 3.46 -17.24 -18.73
C ARG A 269 3.44 -18.68 -18.22
N ARG A 270 4.06 -18.96 -17.06
CA ARG A 270 3.99 -20.26 -16.38
C ARG A 270 2.56 -20.66 -16.01
N LEU A 271 1.76 -19.72 -15.49
CA LEU A 271 0.35 -19.98 -15.18
C LEU A 271 -0.43 -20.34 -16.46
N LYS A 272 -0.26 -19.57 -17.53
CA LYS A 272 -0.92 -19.78 -18.81
C LYS A 272 -0.57 -21.13 -19.44
N GLU A 273 0.70 -21.48 -19.43
CA GLU A 273 1.16 -22.81 -19.85
C GLU A 273 0.51 -23.91 -19.02
N HIS A 274 0.49 -23.75 -17.69
CA HIS A 274 -0.11 -24.73 -16.78
C HIS A 274 -1.61 -24.95 -17.02
N VAL A 275 -2.36 -23.90 -17.38
CA VAL A 275 -3.79 -24.00 -17.73
C VAL A 275 -4.05 -24.26 -19.22
N GLY A 276 -3.00 -24.42 -20.04
CA GLY A 276 -3.12 -24.68 -21.48
C GLY A 276 -3.67 -23.50 -22.30
N LYS A 277 -3.40 -22.26 -21.87
CA LYS A 277 -3.83 -21.01 -22.51
C LYS A 277 -2.65 -20.10 -22.86
N LEU A 278 -1.51 -20.68 -23.27
CA LEU A 278 -0.32 -19.92 -23.65
C LEU A 278 -0.55 -19.12 -24.95
N ASP A 279 -1.31 -19.67 -25.89
CA ASP A 279 -1.62 -19.05 -27.19
C ASP A 279 -2.78 -18.04 -27.13
N GLY A 280 -3.17 -17.61 -25.93
CA GLY A 280 -4.34 -16.77 -25.66
C GLY A 280 -5.53 -17.58 -25.11
N ALA A 281 -6.69 -16.92 -24.99
CA ALA A 281 -7.96 -17.38 -24.38
C ALA A 281 -8.20 -17.00 -22.90
N LEU A 282 -7.22 -16.40 -22.23
CA LEU A 282 -7.41 -15.80 -20.92
C LEU A 282 -7.73 -14.31 -21.09
N THR A 283 -8.82 -13.83 -20.50
CA THR A 283 -9.12 -12.40 -20.48
C THR A 283 -8.26 -11.73 -19.40
N CYS A 284 -7.22 -11.02 -19.85
CA CYS A 284 -6.26 -10.35 -18.99
C CYS A 284 -6.71 -8.91 -18.68
N ILE A 285 -6.81 -8.60 -17.40
CA ILE A 285 -7.31 -7.33 -16.91
C ILE A 285 -6.27 -6.71 -15.98
N GLY A 286 -5.91 -5.45 -16.23
CA GLY A 286 -5.03 -4.70 -15.34
C GLY A 286 -5.73 -3.47 -14.79
N THR A 287 -5.51 -3.13 -13.53
CA THR A 287 -5.90 -1.82 -13.00
C THR A 287 -4.65 -1.00 -12.74
N SER A 288 -4.72 0.31 -12.95
CA SER A 288 -3.63 1.22 -12.61
C SER A 288 -4.18 2.53 -12.07
N ALA A 289 -3.41 3.17 -11.19
CA ALA A 289 -3.48 4.61 -11.02
C ALA A 289 -3.34 5.33 -12.37
N THR A 290 -3.77 6.59 -12.40
CA THR A 290 -3.87 7.41 -13.61
C THR A 290 -2.59 7.38 -14.43
N VAL A 291 -2.75 7.12 -15.73
CA VAL A 291 -1.65 7.21 -16.70
C VAL A 291 -1.43 8.68 -16.99
N LYS A 292 -0.20 9.17 -16.78
CA LYS A 292 0.19 10.53 -17.17
C LYS A 292 0.60 10.53 -18.64
N GLY A 293 0.05 11.47 -19.41
CA GLY A 293 0.36 11.68 -20.81
C GLY A 293 -0.81 11.36 -21.74
N GLU A 294 -0.83 12.03 -22.90
CA GLU A 294 -1.86 11.82 -23.94
C GLU A 294 -1.64 10.52 -24.73
N GLU A 295 -0.42 9.97 -24.69
CA GLU A 295 -0.07 8.75 -25.41
C GLU A 295 -0.34 7.48 -24.58
N LEU A 296 -1.32 6.68 -25.02
CA LEU A 296 -1.67 5.40 -24.39
C LEU A 296 -0.85 4.21 -24.92
N SER A 297 -0.12 4.40 -26.03
CA SER A 297 0.70 3.36 -26.67
C SER A 297 1.74 2.71 -25.74
N PRO A 298 2.47 3.46 -24.88
CA PRO A 298 3.41 2.86 -23.93
C PRO A 298 2.72 1.95 -22.91
N VAL A 299 1.51 2.31 -22.46
CA VAL A 299 0.73 1.52 -21.50
C VAL A 299 0.27 0.21 -22.14
N ALA A 300 -0.26 0.29 -23.36
CA ALA A 300 -0.65 -0.90 -24.11
C ALA A 300 0.55 -1.84 -24.34
N ARG A 301 1.72 -1.29 -24.70
CA ARG A 301 2.96 -2.07 -24.85
C ARG A 301 3.37 -2.74 -23.54
N PHE A 302 3.44 -1.99 -22.44
CA PHE A 302 3.78 -2.52 -21.13
C PHE A 302 2.83 -3.64 -20.70
N ALA A 303 1.52 -3.44 -20.85
CA ALA A 303 0.53 -4.47 -20.56
C ALA A 303 0.74 -5.72 -21.44
N GLY A 304 1.05 -5.54 -22.72
CA GLY A 304 1.34 -6.66 -23.62
C GLY A 304 2.58 -7.45 -23.22
N GLU A 305 3.66 -6.78 -22.81
CA GLU A 305 4.88 -7.42 -22.31
C GLU A 305 4.65 -8.15 -20.98
N LEU A 306 3.92 -7.54 -20.05
CA LEU A 306 3.60 -8.07 -18.72
C LEU A 306 2.73 -9.33 -18.83
N PHE A 307 1.57 -9.23 -19.48
CA PHE A 307 0.61 -10.34 -19.60
C PHE A 307 1.01 -11.37 -20.66
N GLY A 308 1.86 -11.00 -21.62
CA GLY A 308 2.13 -11.82 -22.80
C GLY A 308 0.89 -11.94 -23.70
N GLU A 309 0.14 -10.84 -23.88
CA GLU A 309 -1.08 -10.78 -24.70
C GLU A 309 -1.08 -9.53 -25.58
N ARG A 310 -1.96 -9.49 -26.58
CA ARG A 310 -2.19 -8.26 -27.35
C ARG A 310 -3.03 -7.27 -26.55
N PHE A 311 -2.49 -6.06 -26.38
CA PHE A 311 -3.20 -4.87 -25.91
C PHE A 311 -3.10 -3.77 -26.98
N GLN A 312 -4.20 -3.05 -27.21
CA GLN A 312 -4.26 -1.89 -28.08
C GLN A 312 -4.67 -0.66 -27.28
N THR A 313 -4.51 0.53 -27.85
CA THR A 313 -4.90 1.79 -27.22
C THR A 313 -6.39 1.82 -26.86
N GLU A 314 -7.24 1.18 -27.66
CA GLU A 314 -8.68 1.08 -27.41
C GLU A 314 -9.00 0.20 -26.19
N HIS A 315 -8.08 -0.66 -25.77
CA HIS A 315 -8.22 -1.52 -24.58
C HIS A 315 -7.92 -0.80 -23.27
N ILE A 316 -7.47 0.47 -23.34
CA ILE A 316 -7.15 1.27 -22.16
C ILE A 316 -8.35 2.17 -21.86
N CYS A 317 -9.06 1.85 -20.78
CA CYS A 317 -10.19 2.62 -20.29
C CYS A 317 -9.67 3.69 -19.32
N THR A 318 -9.63 4.95 -19.76
CA THR A 318 -9.24 6.09 -18.93
C THR A 318 -10.45 6.79 -18.34
N GLU A 319 -10.28 7.39 -17.17
CA GLU A 319 -11.30 8.23 -16.55
C GLU A 319 -11.74 9.39 -17.45
N GLN A 320 -13.02 9.72 -17.38
CA GLN A 320 -13.60 10.90 -17.98
C GLN A 320 -14.23 11.73 -16.88
N TYR A 321 -14.21 13.05 -17.03
CA TYR A 321 -14.76 13.98 -16.05
C TYR A 321 -16.07 14.58 -16.55
N GLN A 322 -16.99 14.84 -15.63
CA GLN A 322 -18.23 15.51 -15.98
C GLN A 322 -17.92 16.94 -16.44
N PRO A 323 -18.42 17.38 -17.61
CA PRO A 323 -18.30 18.77 -17.99
C PRO A 323 -19.09 19.62 -16.98
N ILE A 324 -18.49 20.73 -16.57
CA ILE A 324 -19.17 21.74 -15.77
C ILE A 324 -19.75 22.73 -16.77
N GLU A 325 -21.08 22.88 -16.78
CA GLU A 325 -21.75 23.92 -17.57
C GLU A 325 -21.35 25.29 -17.03
N ARG A 326 -20.94 26.21 -17.91
CA ARG A 326 -20.41 27.52 -17.55
C ARG A 326 -20.83 28.56 -18.58
N ASP A 327 -21.04 29.78 -18.13
CA ASP A 327 -21.05 30.93 -19.02
C ASP A 327 -19.62 31.17 -19.54
N ALA A 328 -19.50 31.42 -20.85
CA ALA A 328 -18.22 31.74 -21.47
C ALA A 328 -17.68 33.09 -20.98
N ALA A 329 -18.54 34.03 -20.61
CA ALA A 329 -18.14 35.35 -20.11
C ALA A 329 -17.59 35.30 -18.68
N GLY A 330 -18.26 34.54 -17.80
CA GLY A 330 -17.98 34.50 -16.36
C GLY A 330 -18.03 35.89 -15.69
N TYR A 331 -17.69 35.95 -14.40
CA TYR A 331 -17.54 37.22 -13.68
C TYR A 331 -16.26 37.23 -12.83
N MET A 332 -15.69 38.42 -12.63
CA MET A 332 -14.55 38.60 -11.74
C MET A 332 -15.07 39.00 -10.35
N PRO A 333 -14.79 38.24 -9.28
CA PRO A 333 -15.19 38.61 -7.93
C PRO A 333 -14.41 39.84 -7.45
N ALA A 334 -15.07 40.71 -6.68
CA ALA A 334 -14.39 41.74 -5.89
C ALA A 334 -13.30 41.10 -4.99
N ALA A 335 -12.32 41.87 -4.53
CA ALA A 335 -11.35 41.37 -3.55
C ALA A 335 -11.98 41.49 -2.15
N PRO A 336 -12.49 40.39 -1.55
CA PRO A 336 -13.12 40.45 -0.25
C PRO A 336 -12.10 40.71 0.85
N THR A 337 -12.48 41.36 1.95
CA THR A 337 -11.65 41.36 3.16
C THR A 337 -11.85 40.01 3.86
N ILE A 338 -10.78 39.21 3.99
CA ILE A 338 -10.84 37.88 4.62
C ILE A 338 -9.90 37.86 5.83
N GLU A 339 -10.48 37.72 7.03
CA GLU A 339 -9.73 37.54 8.26
C GLU A 339 -9.56 36.06 8.61
N GLU A 340 -8.61 35.75 9.50
CA GLU A 340 -8.39 34.38 9.99
C GLU A 340 -9.65 33.82 10.68
N ALA A 341 -10.41 34.69 11.35
CA ALA A 341 -11.66 34.31 12.00
C ALA A 341 -12.71 33.80 11.00
N ASP A 342 -12.73 34.34 9.77
CA ASP A 342 -13.69 33.93 8.74
C ASP A 342 -13.32 32.57 8.17
N ILE A 343 -12.02 32.32 7.94
CA ILE A 343 -11.52 31.00 7.56
C ILE A 343 -11.83 29.96 8.65
N GLN A 344 -11.63 30.30 9.93
CA GLN A 344 -11.98 29.40 11.03
C GLN A 344 -13.47 29.05 11.07
N LYS A 345 -14.35 30.01 10.77
CA LYS A 345 -15.79 29.74 10.63
C LYS A 345 -16.07 28.80 9.46
N LEU A 346 -15.44 29.03 8.30
CA LEU A 346 -15.59 28.17 7.11
C LEU A 346 -15.05 26.75 7.29
N ARG A 347 -14.10 26.53 8.22
CA ARG A 347 -13.59 25.18 8.54
C ARG A 347 -14.66 24.30 9.20
N ASP A 348 -15.64 24.89 9.90
CA ASP A 348 -16.83 24.15 10.33
C ASP A 348 -17.85 24.02 9.20
N LEU A 349 -17.48 23.13 8.30
CA LEU A 349 -18.23 22.75 7.13
C LEU A 349 -19.60 22.09 7.43
N SER A 350 -20.01 21.90 8.69
CA SER A 350 -21.33 21.32 9.02
C SER A 350 -22.46 22.36 9.00
N ASP A 351 -22.13 23.63 9.16
CA ASP A 351 -23.07 24.75 9.16
C ASP A 351 -23.09 25.41 7.77
N LEU A 352 -24.03 25.00 6.91
CA LEU A 352 -24.16 25.51 5.55
C LEU A 352 -24.61 26.98 5.50
N ASP A 353 -25.32 27.46 6.52
CA ASP A 353 -25.82 28.84 6.57
C ASP A 353 -24.65 29.82 6.66
N ARG A 354 -23.61 29.49 7.44
CA ARG A 354 -22.39 30.33 7.52
C ARG A 354 -21.57 30.35 6.24
N VAL A 355 -21.50 29.22 5.55
CA VAL A 355 -20.81 29.11 4.25
C VAL A 355 -21.56 29.94 3.21
N TYR A 356 -22.89 29.93 3.28
CA TYR A 356 -23.77 30.70 2.43
C TYR A 356 -23.66 32.20 2.69
N ASP A 357 -23.75 32.65 3.95
CA ASP A 357 -23.61 34.06 4.34
C ASP A 357 -22.27 34.64 3.88
N PHE A 358 -21.17 33.91 4.11
CA PHE A 358 -19.85 34.33 3.61
C PHE A 358 -19.83 34.48 2.09
N CYS A 359 -20.48 33.57 1.35
CA CYS A 359 -20.53 33.66 -0.10
C CYS A 359 -21.31 34.90 -0.58
N LEU A 360 -22.44 35.19 0.07
CA LEU A 360 -23.23 36.40 -0.21
C LEU A 360 -22.47 37.68 0.10
N ASP A 361 -21.84 37.76 1.26
CA ASP A 361 -21.20 38.99 1.74
C ASP A 361 -19.91 39.35 0.98
N HIS A 362 -19.26 38.35 0.38
CA HIS A 362 -17.87 38.49 -0.07
C HIS A 362 -17.59 38.03 -1.51
N ILE A 363 -18.42 37.18 -2.11
CA ILE A 363 -18.07 36.49 -3.38
C ILE A 363 -19.13 36.66 -4.47
N ALA A 364 -20.42 36.59 -4.11
CA ALA A 364 -21.53 36.59 -5.07
C ALA A 364 -21.97 38.03 -5.41
N PRO A 365 -22.00 38.44 -6.70
CA PRO A 365 -22.62 39.70 -7.11
C PRO A 365 -24.14 39.66 -6.95
N ASP A 366 -24.76 40.78 -6.57
CA ASP A 366 -26.22 40.89 -6.31
C ASP A 366 -27.09 40.29 -7.44
N GLU A 367 -26.75 40.55 -8.71
CA GLU A 367 -27.50 40.06 -9.86
C GLU A 367 -27.45 38.52 -9.98
N LEU A 368 -26.31 37.91 -9.66
CA LEU A 368 -26.12 36.46 -9.67
C LEU A 368 -26.76 35.78 -8.47
N VAL A 369 -26.83 36.45 -7.32
CA VAL A 369 -27.54 35.95 -6.14
C VAL A 369 -29.01 35.68 -6.49
N ILE A 370 -29.69 36.65 -7.11
CA ILE A 370 -31.10 36.52 -7.49
C ILE A 370 -31.29 35.35 -8.46
N ALA A 371 -30.48 35.31 -9.53
CA ALA A 371 -30.58 34.26 -10.54
C ALA A 371 -30.32 32.86 -9.97
N ALA A 372 -29.30 32.72 -9.11
CA ALA A 372 -28.97 31.45 -8.47
C ALA A 372 -30.06 31.02 -7.49
N MET A 373 -30.59 31.94 -6.67
CA MET A 373 -31.69 31.68 -5.72
C MET A 373 -32.96 31.20 -6.44
N ASP A 374 -33.37 31.89 -7.51
CA ASP A 374 -34.53 31.48 -8.31
C ASP A 374 -34.37 30.07 -8.87
N ALA A 375 -33.16 29.73 -9.30
CA ALA A 375 -32.88 28.45 -9.92
C ALA A 375 -32.74 27.30 -8.90
N VAL A 376 -32.63 27.56 -7.58
CA VAL A 376 -32.57 26.52 -6.53
C VAL A 376 -33.77 26.54 -5.57
N ARG A 377 -34.73 27.44 -5.79
CA ARG A 377 -35.86 27.72 -4.89
C ARG A 377 -36.61 26.48 -4.40
N ASP A 378 -36.71 25.44 -5.24
CA ASP A 378 -37.49 24.23 -4.97
C ASP A 378 -36.63 23.02 -4.54
N GLN A 379 -35.32 23.19 -4.30
CA GLN A 379 -34.38 22.09 -4.04
C GLN A 379 -34.23 21.68 -2.55
N GLY A 380 -35.02 22.26 -1.65
CA GLY A 380 -35.06 21.85 -0.24
C GLY A 380 -33.70 22.01 0.48
N ALA A 381 -33.29 21.00 1.26
CA ALA A 381 -32.09 21.07 2.11
C ALA A 381 -30.76 21.16 1.33
N ASP A 382 -30.73 20.76 0.06
CA ASP A 382 -29.54 20.84 -0.80
C ASP A 382 -29.42 22.18 -1.55
N ALA A 383 -30.42 23.06 -1.43
CA ALA A 383 -30.49 24.33 -2.15
C ALA A 383 -29.28 25.25 -1.90
N ALA A 384 -28.76 25.29 -0.66
CA ALA A 384 -27.57 26.08 -0.33
C ALA A 384 -26.31 25.57 -1.06
N ALA A 385 -26.15 24.25 -1.18
CA ALA A 385 -25.00 23.66 -1.86
C ALA A 385 -25.05 23.86 -3.38
N GLU A 386 -26.23 23.71 -3.98
CA GLU A 386 -26.46 23.97 -5.42
C GLU A 386 -26.35 25.47 -5.75
N PHE A 387 -26.77 26.36 -4.85
CA PHE A 387 -26.54 27.80 -4.97
C PHE A 387 -25.04 28.12 -5.08
N LEU A 388 -24.24 27.60 -4.13
CA LEU A 388 -22.78 27.77 -4.15
C LEU A 388 -22.18 27.24 -5.45
N GLY A 389 -22.71 26.12 -5.97
CA GLY A 389 -22.33 25.57 -7.27
C GLY A 389 -22.49 26.55 -8.42
N LYS A 390 -23.66 27.18 -8.51
CA LYS A 390 -23.97 28.16 -9.55
C LYS A 390 -23.10 29.40 -9.45
N VAL A 391 -22.93 29.95 -8.24
CA VAL A 391 -22.08 31.13 -8.03
C VAL A 391 -20.63 30.83 -8.38
N LEU A 392 -20.08 29.68 -7.97
CA LEU A 392 -18.67 29.35 -8.22
C LEU A 392 -18.40 28.90 -9.66
N ALA A 393 -19.37 28.33 -10.38
CA ALA A 393 -19.18 27.84 -11.74
C ALA A 393 -18.75 28.95 -12.72
N ASP A 394 -19.31 30.16 -12.55
CA ASP A 394 -19.04 31.33 -13.40
C ASP A 394 -17.98 32.28 -12.81
N ASN A 395 -17.42 31.95 -11.63
CA ASN A 395 -16.40 32.76 -10.98
C ASN A 395 -15.02 32.58 -11.65
N ALA A 396 -14.48 33.67 -12.22
CA ALA A 396 -13.22 33.65 -12.96
C ALA A 396 -12.00 33.28 -12.11
N LEU A 397 -11.96 33.68 -10.83
CA LEU A 397 -10.86 33.37 -9.92
C LEU A 397 -10.90 31.88 -9.51
N PHE A 398 -12.07 31.38 -9.18
CA PHE A 398 -12.27 29.96 -8.90
C PHE A 398 -11.91 29.09 -10.11
N ARG A 399 -12.30 29.51 -11.32
CA ARG A 399 -11.92 28.87 -12.59
C ARG A 399 -10.40 28.83 -12.77
N ALA A 400 -9.70 29.92 -12.47
CA ALA A 400 -8.25 29.98 -12.55
C ALA A 400 -7.57 29.02 -11.56
N ILE A 401 -8.02 28.99 -10.31
CA ILE A 401 -7.56 28.03 -9.28
C ILE A 401 -7.82 26.59 -9.75
N GLU A 402 -9.00 26.33 -10.30
CA GLU A 402 -9.37 25.00 -10.77
C GLU A 402 -8.53 24.53 -11.96
N GLN A 403 -8.24 25.41 -12.92
CA GLN A 403 -7.36 25.12 -14.06
C GLN A 403 -5.93 24.84 -13.60
N LEU A 404 -5.44 25.60 -12.62
CA LEU A 404 -4.09 25.42 -12.09
C LEU A 404 -3.96 24.09 -11.32
N LEU A 405 -4.95 23.77 -10.48
CA LEU A 405 -4.95 22.60 -9.60
C LEU A 405 -5.39 21.30 -10.29
N VAL A 406 -5.44 21.27 -11.62
CA VAL A 406 -5.52 20.01 -12.39
C VAL A 406 -4.30 19.13 -12.07
N GLU A 407 -3.13 19.75 -11.91
CA GLU A 407 -1.93 19.09 -11.41
C GLU A 407 -1.65 19.47 -9.96
N PRO A 408 -1.01 18.59 -9.16
CA PRO A 408 -0.59 18.94 -7.81
C PRO A 408 0.35 20.15 -7.78
N CYS A 409 -0.05 21.22 -7.11
CA CYS A 409 0.74 22.46 -6.95
C CYS A 409 0.84 22.85 -5.47
N SER A 410 1.94 23.50 -5.06
CA SER A 410 2.03 24.08 -3.72
C SER A 410 1.13 25.31 -3.59
N LEU A 411 0.80 25.71 -2.36
CA LEU A 411 0.05 26.95 -2.14
C LEU A 411 0.81 28.18 -2.66
N ASP A 412 2.13 28.17 -2.54
CA ASP A 412 3.03 29.24 -3.01
C ASP A 412 3.00 29.36 -4.54
N GLU A 413 2.94 28.23 -5.25
CA GLU A 413 2.76 28.18 -6.71
C GLU A 413 1.41 28.79 -7.11
N VAL A 414 0.34 28.53 -6.35
CA VAL A 414 -0.99 29.10 -6.59
C VAL A 414 -1.01 30.62 -6.36
N THR A 415 -0.48 31.10 -5.24
CA THR A 415 -0.46 32.54 -4.94
C THR A 415 0.40 33.31 -5.94
N THR A 416 1.55 32.74 -6.34
CA THR A 416 2.42 33.32 -7.38
C THR A 416 1.69 33.44 -8.71
N PHE A 417 0.97 32.40 -9.12
CA PHE A 417 0.15 32.42 -10.33
C PHE A 417 -0.93 33.49 -10.27
N LEU A 418 -1.64 33.63 -9.15
CA LEU A 418 -2.68 34.66 -8.99
C LEU A 418 -2.11 36.09 -9.04
N GLN A 419 -0.90 36.31 -8.55
CA GLN A 419 -0.23 37.62 -8.58
C GLN A 419 0.34 37.98 -9.95
N THR A 420 0.98 37.01 -10.61
CA THR A 420 1.86 37.28 -11.76
C THR A 420 1.34 36.72 -13.08
N GLY A 421 0.39 35.78 -13.03
CA GLY A 421 -0.05 34.96 -14.15
C GLY A 421 0.94 33.85 -14.54
N ALA A 422 2.10 33.74 -13.86
CA ALA A 422 3.10 32.72 -14.20
C ALA A 422 2.66 31.33 -13.75
N SER A 423 2.40 30.43 -14.70
CA SER A 423 2.00 29.06 -14.37
C SER A 423 3.22 28.20 -13.98
N PRO A 424 3.11 27.34 -12.96
CA PRO A 424 4.13 26.34 -12.62
C PRO A 424 4.46 25.40 -13.79
N ALA A 425 3.48 25.13 -14.68
CA ALA A 425 3.69 24.28 -15.85
C ALA A 425 4.52 24.98 -16.94
N GLU A 426 4.37 26.29 -17.12
CA GLU A 426 5.14 27.07 -18.10
C GLU A 426 6.63 27.12 -17.72
N GLN A 427 6.92 27.25 -16.43
CA GLN A 427 8.29 27.16 -15.92
C GLN A 427 8.89 25.75 -16.10
N ARG A 428 8.07 24.69 -16.03
CA ARG A 428 8.50 23.29 -16.17
C ARG A 428 8.64 22.81 -17.63
N SER A 429 7.86 23.38 -18.56
CA SER A 429 7.76 22.88 -19.95
C SER A 429 8.31 23.85 -21.02
N GLY A 430 8.56 25.11 -20.69
CA GLY A 430 9.10 26.10 -21.63
C GLY A 430 8.18 26.47 -22.81
N MET A 431 6.93 25.97 -22.83
CA MET A 431 5.93 26.32 -23.84
C MET A 431 4.91 27.31 -23.25
N ALA A 432 4.74 28.45 -23.91
CA ALA A 432 3.63 29.36 -23.68
C ALA A 432 2.37 28.82 -24.39
N ARG A 433 1.24 28.74 -23.68
CA ARG A 433 -0.08 28.59 -24.31
C ARG A 433 -0.97 29.78 -23.96
N ALA A 434 -1.81 30.11 -24.94
CA ALA A 434 -2.52 31.36 -25.06
C ALA A 434 -3.72 31.50 -24.11
N ASP A 435 -4.02 32.77 -23.84
CA ASP A 435 -5.26 33.38 -23.37
C ASP A 435 -5.53 33.49 -21.85
N ALA A 436 -5.06 34.63 -21.33
CA ALA A 436 -5.85 35.60 -20.56
C ALA A 436 -6.10 35.39 -19.04
N LEU A 437 -5.14 34.91 -18.27
CA LEU A 437 -5.17 35.03 -16.80
C LEU A 437 -3.87 35.65 -16.28
N VAL A 438 -3.61 36.92 -16.63
CA VAL A 438 -2.45 37.66 -16.13
C VAL A 438 -2.85 38.43 -14.87
N GLY A 439 -2.24 38.09 -13.74
CA GLY A 439 -2.29 38.90 -12.51
C GLY A 439 -3.69 39.23 -11.99
N LEU A 440 -4.59 38.23 -11.91
CA LEU A 440 -5.97 38.37 -11.40
C LEU A 440 -6.03 39.05 -10.02
N ARG A 441 -4.98 38.90 -9.21
CA ARG A 441 -4.79 39.57 -7.92
C ARG A 441 -3.40 40.21 -7.83
N ALA A 442 -2.96 40.87 -8.90
CA ALA A 442 -1.69 41.60 -8.91
C ALA A 442 -1.67 42.67 -7.80
N GLY A 443 -0.57 42.71 -7.04
CA GLY A 443 -0.37 43.68 -5.95
C GLY A 443 -1.02 43.31 -4.61
N CYS A 444 -1.78 42.21 -4.53
CA CYS A 444 -2.29 41.69 -3.27
C CYS A 444 -1.18 41.01 -2.45
N ASP A 445 -1.26 41.12 -1.13
CA ASP A 445 -0.34 40.48 -0.19
C ASP A 445 -0.45 38.94 -0.22
N GLU A 446 0.67 38.25 0.01
CA GLU A 446 0.72 36.78 -0.07
C GLU A 446 -0.15 36.11 1.01
N LEU A 447 -0.15 36.62 2.24
CA LEU A 447 -0.94 36.06 3.33
C LEU A 447 -2.44 36.20 3.04
N TYR A 448 -2.84 37.34 2.47
CA TYR A 448 -4.20 37.55 1.98
C TYR A 448 -4.60 36.50 0.94
N LEU A 449 -3.76 36.29 -0.08
CA LEU A 449 -4.06 35.35 -1.16
C LEU A 449 -4.16 33.90 -0.67
N ARG A 450 -3.33 33.51 0.30
CA ARG A 450 -3.43 32.19 0.92
C ARG A 450 -4.82 31.97 1.54
N ARG A 451 -5.35 32.98 2.25
CA ARG A 451 -6.70 32.92 2.84
C ARG A 451 -7.79 32.91 1.78
N GLU A 452 -7.67 33.74 0.74
CA GLU A 452 -8.65 33.77 -0.36
C GLU A 452 -8.71 32.41 -1.08
N VAL A 453 -7.56 31.82 -1.40
CA VAL A 453 -7.49 30.46 -1.98
C VAL A 453 -8.08 29.42 -1.03
N GLU A 454 -7.77 29.48 0.27
CA GLU A 454 -8.36 28.56 1.27
C GLU A 454 -9.89 28.68 1.30
N ALA A 455 -10.44 29.89 1.30
CA ALA A 455 -11.88 30.13 1.26
C ALA A 455 -12.52 29.49 0.01
N TYR A 456 -11.94 29.72 -1.18
CA TYR A 456 -12.45 29.11 -2.42
C TYR A 456 -12.41 27.58 -2.41
N LEU A 457 -11.36 26.98 -1.85
CA LEU A 457 -11.26 25.52 -1.71
C LEU A 457 -12.32 24.97 -0.75
N LEU A 458 -12.58 25.67 0.36
CA LEU A 458 -13.59 25.29 1.35
C LEU A 458 -15.02 25.42 0.78
N LEU A 459 -15.32 26.53 0.11
CA LEU A 459 -16.60 26.77 -0.55
C LEU A 459 -16.84 25.75 -1.68
N GLY A 460 -15.84 25.54 -2.53
CA GLY A 460 -15.95 24.58 -3.63
C GLY A 460 -16.10 23.13 -3.16
N ALA A 461 -15.55 22.78 -1.99
CA ALA A 461 -15.76 21.46 -1.38
C ALA A 461 -17.21 21.24 -0.90
N LYS A 462 -17.99 22.31 -0.76
CA LYS A 462 -19.42 22.28 -0.37
C LYS A 462 -20.38 22.53 -1.52
N ALA A 463 -19.93 23.28 -2.52
CA ALA A 463 -20.67 23.49 -3.73
C ALA A 463 -21.05 22.16 -4.39
N ARG A 464 -22.27 22.09 -4.90
CA ARG A 464 -22.78 20.98 -5.70
C ARG A 464 -23.25 21.47 -7.06
N SER A 465 -23.16 20.60 -8.04
CA SER A 465 -23.79 20.77 -9.34
C SER A 465 -24.41 19.43 -9.73
N ASN A 466 -25.73 19.44 -9.94
CA ASN A 466 -26.49 18.23 -10.28
C ASN A 466 -26.28 17.10 -9.26
N ASP A 467 -26.44 17.42 -7.96
CA ASP A 467 -26.26 16.53 -6.81
C ASP A 467 -24.82 16.04 -6.57
N GLN A 468 -23.85 16.44 -7.41
CA GLN A 468 -22.45 16.05 -7.25
C GLN A 468 -21.60 17.19 -6.69
N PRO A 469 -20.63 16.92 -5.79
CA PRO A 469 -19.68 17.93 -5.37
C PRO A 469 -18.96 18.56 -6.56
N LEU A 470 -18.93 19.90 -6.60
CA LEU A 470 -18.34 20.67 -7.70
C LEU A 470 -16.84 20.37 -7.82
N ILE A 471 -16.12 20.42 -6.70
CA ILE A 471 -14.71 20.02 -6.60
C ILE A 471 -14.49 19.21 -5.33
N ARG A 472 -13.43 18.38 -5.35
CA ARG A 472 -12.93 17.71 -4.16
C ARG A 472 -11.45 18.06 -3.99
N PRO A 473 -11.10 19.01 -3.11
CA PRO A 473 -9.71 19.32 -2.81
C PRO A 473 -8.99 18.10 -2.25
N LYS A 474 -7.84 17.79 -2.82
CA LYS A 474 -6.93 16.75 -2.38
C LYS A 474 -5.64 17.38 -1.89
N VAL A 475 -5.22 16.97 -0.70
CA VAL A 475 -3.91 17.35 -0.16
C VAL A 475 -2.97 16.16 -0.33
N HIS A 476 -1.88 16.38 -1.06
CA HIS A 476 -0.82 15.41 -1.29
C HIS A 476 0.37 15.75 -0.42
N ILE A 477 0.89 14.74 0.27
CA ILE A 477 2.12 14.83 1.04
C ILE A 477 2.98 13.63 0.72
N PHE A 478 4.25 13.88 0.42
CA PHE A 478 5.21 12.83 0.12
C PHE A 478 6.02 12.54 1.37
N TRP A 479 5.75 11.42 2.01
CA TRP A 479 6.52 10.93 3.15
C TRP A 479 7.85 10.35 2.68
N ARG A 480 8.90 10.62 3.44
CA ARG A 480 10.24 10.09 3.22
C ARG A 480 10.65 9.30 4.43
N GLY A 481 11.05 8.05 4.20
CA GLY A 481 11.76 7.28 5.20
C GLY A 481 13.13 7.92 5.46
N LEU A 482 13.58 7.88 6.71
CA LEU A 482 14.95 8.28 7.05
C LEU A 482 15.94 7.34 6.36
N GLN A 483 16.89 7.91 5.64
CA GLN A 483 17.95 7.20 4.89
C GLN A 483 19.14 6.79 5.78
N GLY A 484 18.94 6.76 7.11
CA GLY A 484 20.01 6.62 8.09
C GLY A 484 20.70 7.95 8.42
N PHE A 485 21.59 7.93 9.42
CA PHE A 485 22.39 9.10 9.81
C PHE A 485 23.88 8.77 9.71
N TYR A 486 24.69 9.80 9.45
CA TYR A 486 26.14 9.71 9.39
C TYR A 486 26.73 10.61 10.45
N ARG A 487 27.59 10.07 11.30
CA ARG A 487 28.20 10.82 12.41
C ARG A 487 29.69 10.94 12.20
N CYS A 488 30.22 12.13 12.48
CA CYS A 488 31.66 12.38 12.50
C CYS A 488 32.34 11.55 13.59
N THR A 489 33.39 10.81 13.21
CA THR A 489 34.17 9.95 14.12
C THR A 489 35.07 10.72 15.08
N ASN A 490 35.31 12.01 14.84
CA ASN A 490 36.00 12.86 15.80
C ASN A 490 35.12 13.08 17.03
N ASN A 491 35.56 12.52 18.15
CA ASN A 491 34.87 12.54 19.43
C ASN A 491 34.58 13.95 19.98
N SER A 492 35.40 14.95 19.63
CA SER A 492 35.18 16.34 20.01
C SER A 492 34.18 17.08 19.10
N CYS A 493 33.93 16.54 17.90
CA CYS A 493 33.03 17.12 16.92
C CYS A 493 31.66 16.44 16.94
N GLY A 494 31.62 15.13 16.72
CA GLY A 494 30.40 14.31 16.78
C GLY A 494 29.23 14.77 15.88
N ALA A 495 29.50 15.60 14.86
CA ALA A 495 28.49 16.19 14.00
C ALA A 495 27.68 15.13 13.24
N LEU A 496 26.36 15.32 13.20
CA LEU A 496 25.41 14.41 12.55
C LEU A 496 24.91 14.97 11.20
N TYR A 497 24.86 14.09 10.21
CA TYR A 497 24.43 14.35 8.84
C TYR A 497 23.33 13.36 8.43
N THR A 498 22.42 13.81 7.58
CA THR A 498 21.25 13.03 7.09
C THR A 498 21.45 12.45 5.70
N GLU A 499 22.52 12.86 5.04
CA GLU A 499 22.94 12.39 3.73
C GLU A 499 24.34 11.79 3.86
N TYR A 500 24.68 10.92 2.92
CA TYR A 500 26.00 10.34 2.86
C TYR A 500 27.07 11.43 2.74
N ILE A 501 28.05 11.41 3.62
CA ILE A 501 29.21 12.28 3.56
C ILE A 501 30.45 11.51 4.02
N ASP A 502 31.53 11.60 3.25
CA ASP A 502 32.78 10.89 3.55
C ASP A 502 33.57 11.55 4.69
N HIS A 503 33.61 12.88 4.71
CA HIS A 503 34.40 13.68 5.65
C HIS A 503 33.55 14.80 6.22
N CYS A 504 33.66 14.99 7.53
CA CYS A 504 32.95 16.02 8.28
C CYS A 504 33.35 17.41 7.79
N GLU A 505 32.38 18.21 7.38
CA GLU A 505 32.60 19.58 6.91
C GLU A 505 33.29 20.48 7.96
N ARG A 506 33.13 20.16 9.26
CA ARG A 506 33.64 20.98 10.37
C ARG A 506 35.09 20.69 10.73
N CYS A 507 35.50 19.42 10.74
CA CYS A 507 36.81 19.01 11.24
C CYS A 507 37.56 18.06 10.32
N GLN A 508 37.01 17.77 9.14
CA GLN A 508 37.57 16.90 8.11
C GLN A 508 37.82 15.44 8.55
N ALA A 509 37.43 15.07 9.76
CA ALA A 509 37.44 13.68 10.20
C ALA A 509 36.38 12.87 9.45
N ARG A 510 36.62 11.57 9.28
CA ARG A 510 35.70 10.65 8.59
C ARG A 510 34.30 10.68 9.20
N CYS A 511 33.28 10.54 8.37
CA CYS A 511 31.91 10.31 8.78
C CYS A 511 31.54 8.86 8.49
N LEU A 512 30.89 8.20 9.45
CA LEU A 512 30.44 6.81 9.31
C LEU A 512 28.95 6.70 9.59
N PRO A 513 28.23 5.75 8.96
CA PRO A 513 26.84 5.49 9.28
C PRO A 513 26.70 5.14 10.77
N VAL A 514 25.66 5.67 11.42
CA VAL A 514 25.31 5.34 12.80
C VAL A 514 24.01 4.54 12.86
N GLU A 515 24.07 3.43 13.59
CA GLU A 515 22.97 2.54 13.91
C GLU A 515 22.69 2.57 15.40
N VAL A 516 21.46 2.21 15.80
CA VAL A 516 21.03 2.24 17.19
C VAL A 516 20.35 0.93 17.55
N CYS A 517 20.73 0.34 18.69
CA CYS A 517 20.05 -0.84 19.23
C CYS A 517 18.63 -0.46 19.67
N ARG A 518 17.61 -1.07 19.04
CA ARG A 518 16.20 -0.79 19.34
C ARG A 518 15.76 -1.18 20.75
N ASN A 519 16.55 -1.98 21.49
CA ASN A 519 16.19 -2.44 22.82
C ASN A 519 16.79 -1.58 23.94
N CYS A 520 18.09 -1.26 23.87
CA CYS A 520 18.76 -0.45 24.90
C CYS A 520 19.02 1.00 24.48
N GLY A 521 19.01 1.29 23.18
CA GLY A 521 19.28 2.62 22.63
C GLY A 521 20.76 2.98 22.49
N GLN A 522 21.66 2.01 22.62
CA GLN A 522 23.08 2.18 22.37
C GLN A 522 23.32 2.49 20.89
N ASP A 523 24.15 3.49 20.58
CA ASP A 523 24.59 3.83 19.23
C ASP A 523 25.91 3.15 18.84
N PHE A 524 26.03 2.83 17.55
CA PHE A 524 27.18 2.15 16.94
C PHE A 524 27.49 2.77 15.57
N TYR A 525 28.77 2.94 15.25
CA TYR A 525 29.22 3.12 13.87
C TYR A 525 29.11 1.79 13.12
N ARG A 526 28.53 1.81 11.92
CA ARG A 526 28.54 0.66 11.02
C ARG A 526 29.75 0.74 10.10
N ALA A 527 30.54 -0.34 10.08
CA ALA A 527 31.68 -0.49 9.19
C ALA A 527 31.73 -1.92 8.63
N TYR A 528 32.39 -2.09 7.48
CA TYR A 528 32.63 -3.40 6.87
C TYR A 528 34.13 -3.68 6.95
N ALA A 529 34.49 -4.89 7.37
CA ALA A 529 35.88 -5.35 7.37
C ALA A 529 36.10 -6.30 6.20
N ASP A 530 37.22 -6.17 5.49
CA ASP A 530 37.59 -7.08 4.40
C ASP A 530 38.00 -8.46 4.94
N ASN A 531 38.41 -8.54 6.22
CA ASN A 531 38.65 -9.79 6.94
C ASN A 531 38.24 -9.65 8.43
N PRO A 532 37.10 -10.23 8.86
CA PRO A 532 36.56 -10.00 10.20
C PRO A 532 37.50 -10.46 11.33
N ASP A 533 38.38 -11.43 11.07
CA ASP A 533 39.30 -11.99 12.09
C ASP A 533 40.65 -11.25 12.20
N LEU A 534 41.02 -10.41 11.22
CA LEU A 534 42.38 -9.85 11.12
C LEU A 534 42.48 -8.32 11.31
N ASP A 535 41.40 -7.56 11.08
CA ASP A 535 41.43 -6.08 11.13
C ASP A 535 40.85 -5.46 12.42
N LEU A 536 40.41 -6.30 13.35
CA LEU A 536 39.70 -5.90 14.58
C LEU A 536 40.61 -5.76 15.82
N GLU A 537 41.83 -6.29 15.76
CA GLU A 537 42.82 -6.26 16.84
C GLU A 537 43.21 -4.87 17.41
N PRO A 538 43.19 -3.74 16.67
CA PRO A 538 43.66 -2.45 17.21
C PRO A 538 42.63 -1.74 18.12
N LEU A 539 41.37 -2.14 18.03
CA LEU A 539 40.26 -1.41 18.66
C LEU A 539 40.11 -1.79 20.16
N ILE A 540 40.43 -3.04 20.50
CA ILE A 540 40.34 -3.57 21.87
C ILE A 540 41.57 -3.18 22.69
N ALA A 541 41.38 -2.30 23.68
CA ALA A 541 42.44 -1.90 24.61
C ALA A 541 42.98 -3.11 25.41
N LYS A 542 44.17 -3.60 25.03
CA LYS A 542 44.80 -4.81 25.62
C LYS A 542 45.40 -4.59 27.03
N THR A 543 45.39 -3.38 27.62
CA THR A 543 45.99 -3.16 28.96
C THR A 543 45.08 -2.47 29.99
N LYS A 544 45.25 -2.85 31.27
CA LYS A 544 44.54 -2.27 32.44
C LYS A 544 44.68 -0.74 32.57
N ARG A 545 45.72 -0.15 31.98
CA ARG A 545 45.99 1.30 32.03
C ARG A 545 45.11 2.09 31.06
N ASP A 546 44.67 1.44 29.97
CA ASP A 546 43.85 2.05 28.92
C ASP A 546 42.34 2.02 29.26
N ARG A 547 41.90 1.08 30.12
CA ARG A 547 40.51 1.01 30.61
C ARG A 547 40.05 2.28 31.33
N LYS A 548 40.90 2.87 32.18
CA LYS A 548 40.61 4.13 32.88
C LYS A 548 40.46 5.33 31.94
N ARG A 549 41.02 5.24 30.72
CA ARG A 549 40.97 6.30 29.72
C ARG A 549 39.73 6.19 28.81
N ALA A 550 39.16 4.99 28.69
CA ALA A 550 37.91 4.74 27.98
C ALA A 550 36.68 5.24 28.74
N GLU A 551 36.72 5.29 30.08
CA GLU A 551 35.61 5.76 30.94
C GLU A 551 35.24 7.24 30.75
N SER A 552 36.10 8.04 30.11
CA SER A 552 35.85 9.47 29.83
C SER A 552 35.50 9.78 28.37
N LEU A 553 35.25 8.77 27.54
CA LEU A 553 34.91 8.95 26.12
C LEU A 553 33.41 8.66 25.90
N PRO A 554 32.71 9.43 25.05
CA PRO A 554 31.43 9.06 24.47
C PRO A 554 31.49 7.62 23.94
N ASN A 555 30.67 6.76 24.52
CA ASN A 555 30.58 5.33 24.22
C ASN A 555 29.87 5.10 22.88
N THR A 556 30.44 5.51 21.75
CA THR A 556 29.96 5.06 20.43
C THR A 556 30.81 3.87 19.98
N PHE A 557 30.15 2.73 19.79
CA PHE A 557 30.81 1.44 19.51
C PHE A 557 30.97 1.23 18.00
N LEU A 558 31.76 0.25 17.55
CA LEU A 558 31.89 -0.09 16.13
C LEU A 558 31.29 -1.48 15.87
N LEU A 559 30.35 -1.56 14.94
CA LEU A 559 29.74 -2.80 14.46
C LEU A 559 30.35 -3.18 13.12
N ALA A 560 31.14 -4.25 13.11
CA ALA A 560 31.65 -4.88 11.90
C ALA A 560 30.62 -5.88 11.36
N ASP A 561 30.14 -5.68 10.13
CA ASP A 561 29.15 -6.55 9.46
C ASP A 561 29.78 -7.30 8.28
N GLU A 562 29.32 -8.51 7.96
CA GLU A 562 29.75 -9.24 6.76
C GLU A 562 28.98 -8.73 5.53
N PRO A 563 29.63 -8.43 4.39
CA PRO A 563 28.92 -7.99 3.19
C PRO A 563 27.97 -9.09 2.69
N ARG A 564 26.67 -8.78 2.61
CA ARG A 564 25.67 -9.66 1.98
C ARG A 564 25.66 -9.42 0.46
N GLY A 565 25.63 -10.50 -0.32
CA GLY A 565 25.92 -10.51 -1.76
C GLY A 565 25.08 -9.58 -2.67
N ASP A 566 25.60 -9.42 -3.89
CA ASP A 566 25.14 -8.66 -5.08
C ASP A 566 24.79 -7.17 -4.91
N ASP A 567 24.71 -6.63 -3.69
CA ASP A 567 24.96 -5.21 -3.49
C ASP A 567 26.43 -4.97 -3.82
N PHE A 568 26.73 -4.25 -4.91
CA PHE A 568 28.07 -3.73 -5.12
C PHE A 568 28.46 -3.00 -3.83
N PRO A 569 29.41 -3.52 -3.04
CA PRO A 569 29.88 -2.79 -1.89
C PRO A 569 30.44 -1.50 -2.47
N ILE A 570 30.05 -0.34 -1.93
CA ILE A 570 31.00 0.75 -1.93
C ILE A 570 32.15 0.19 -1.09
N HIS A 571 33.16 -0.34 -1.76
CA HIS A 571 34.28 -1.01 -1.15
C HIS A 571 34.99 0.00 -0.26
N PHE A 572 34.87 -0.14 1.06
CA PHE A 572 35.70 0.57 2.01
C PHE A 572 36.75 -0.38 2.53
N THR A 573 37.79 -0.56 1.73
CA THR A 573 39.03 -1.19 2.18
C THR A 573 39.72 -0.21 3.14
N TYR A 574 39.73 -0.51 4.44
CA TYR A 574 40.60 0.20 5.38
C TYR A 574 41.75 -0.69 5.81
N ARG A 575 42.98 -0.23 5.52
CA ARG A 575 44.14 -0.53 6.34
C ARG A 575 44.07 0.38 7.56
N LEU A 576 43.78 -0.17 8.74
CA LEU A 576 43.83 0.55 10.02
C LEU A 576 45.26 0.82 10.52
N TYR A 577 46.25 0.83 9.63
CA TYR A 577 47.64 1.17 9.93
C TYR A 577 48.26 1.99 8.80
N ASP A 578 48.38 3.30 9.02
CA ASP A 578 49.62 3.98 8.67
C ASP A 578 50.04 4.91 9.81
N ASN A 579 50.41 4.29 10.93
CA ASN A 579 51.40 4.86 11.83
C ASN A 579 52.74 4.20 11.50
N SER A 580 53.28 4.47 10.32
CA SER A 580 54.69 4.23 10.05
C SER A 580 55.32 5.36 9.24
N LYS A 581 55.87 6.31 10.00
CA LYS A 581 56.93 7.26 9.61
C LYS A 581 56.53 8.38 8.64
N THR A 582 55.87 9.40 9.16
CA THR A 582 56.31 10.77 8.86
C THR A 582 57.06 11.29 10.08
N ASN A 583 58.35 11.61 9.87
CA ASN A 583 59.08 12.49 10.77
C ASN A 583 58.40 13.86 10.66
N ASP A 584 57.44 14.16 11.52
CA ASP A 584 56.94 15.52 11.69
C ASP A 584 56.87 15.83 13.19
N GLU A 585 57.98 16.37 13.69
CA GLU A 585 58.00 17.23 14.86
C GLU A 585 57.23 18.54 14.57
N GLU A 586 55.94 18.49 14.21
CA GLU A 586 55.13 19.71 14.04
C GLU A 586 53.63 19.39 13.89
N SER A 587 52.97 18.93 14.97
CA SER A 587 51.53 19.16 15.23
C SER A 587 51.07 18.45 16.51
N GLY A 588 50.81 19.24 17.55
CA GLY A 588 50.39 18.76 18.87
C GLY A 588 48.94 18.28 18.93
N CYS A 589 48.60 17.16 18.30
CA CYS A 589 47.30 16.51 18.50
C CYS A 589 47.47 15.02 18.84
N ARG A 590 47.47 14.70 20.15
CA ARG A 590 47.49 13.32 20.67
C ARG A 590 46.07 12.90 21.04
N SER A 591 45.32 12.27 20.14
CA SER A 591 44.03 11.64 20.46
C SER A 591 44.10 10.13 20.25
N SER A 592 44.34 9.39 21.34
CA SER A 592 44.16 7.94 21.42
C SER A 592 42.69 7.63 21.70
N GLY A 593 41.95 7.11 20.72
CA GLY A 593 40.60 6.59 20.88
C GLY A 593 40.63 5.07 21.09
N ALA A 594 39.96 4.58 22.14
CA ALA A 594 39.66 3.16 22.31
C ALA A 594 38.31 2.87 21.65
N VAL A 595 38.17 1.74 20.94
CA VAL A 595 36.93 1.33 20.27
C VAL A 595 36.60 -0.10 20.71
N CYS A 596 35.56 -0.30 21.50
CA CYS A 596 35.18 -1.65 21.89
C CYS A 596 34.42 -2.35 20.75
N LEU A 597 34.84 -3.56 20.40
CA LEU A 597 34.20 -4.42 19.40
C LEU A 597 33.35 -5.49 20.08
N PHE A 598 32.20 -5.81 19.49
CA PHE A 598 31.38 -6.95 19.87
C PHE A 598 30.99 -7.78 18.66
N THR A 599 31.13 -9.10 18.78
CA THR A 599 30.55 -10.07 17.84
C THR A 599 29.10 -10.41 18.26
N PRO A 600 28.18 -10.69 17.31
CA PRO A 600 26.74 -10.92 17.60
C PRO A 600 26.40 -12.09 18.54
N SER A 601 27.38 -12.89 18.96
CA SER A 601 27.20 -14.02 19.87
C SER A 601 27.12 -13.65 21.35
N GLU A 602 27.52 -12.43 21.74
CA GLU A 602 27.43 -11.97 23.13
C GLU A 602 26.14 -11.18 23.32
N ARG A 603 25.07 -11.91 23.67
CA ARG A 603 23.78 -11.29 23.98
C ARG A 603 23.90 -10.46 25.24
N CYS A 604 23.25 -9.29 25.16
CA CYS A 604 22.72 -8.45 26.22
C CYS A 604 22.15 -9.25 27.41
N THR A 605 23.03 -9.71 28.30
CA THR A 605 22.72 -10.12 29.68
C THR A 605 23.81 -9.51 30.55
N ASP A 606 23.39 -8.80 31.58
CA ASP A 606 24.22 -8.26 32.68
C ASP A 606 24.90 -6.90 32.45
N HIS A 607 24.10 -5.83 32.37
CA HIS A 607 24.47 -4.53 32.95
C HIS A 607 23.24 -3.86 33.59
N ALA A 608 22.78 -4.47 34.69
CA ALA A 608 22.03 -3.79 35.73
C ALA A 608 22.88 -3.92 37.01
N GLY A 609 23.64 -2.90 37.35
CA GLY A 609 24.47 -2.91 38.55
C GLY A 609 25.62 -1.92 38.46
N ASP A 610 25.34 -0.64 38.73
CA ASP A 610 26.11 0.16 39.69
C ASP A 610 25.49 1.57 39.76
N ALA A 611 24.44 1.67 40.57
CA ALA A 611 24.04 2.91 41.21
C ALA A 611 24.08 2.65 42.71
N THR A 612 25.18 3.04 43.34
CA THR A 612 25.32 3.15 44.79
C THR A 612 24.33 4.18 45.32
N GLY A 613 23.42 3.78 46.23
CA GLY A 613 22.61 4.72 47.00
C GLY A 613 21.28 4.17 47.50
N ALA A 614 21.32 3.53 48.67
CA ALA A 614 20.26 3.33 49.67
C ALA A 614 18.78 3.64 49.30
N GLU A 615 17.92 2.62 49.27
CA GLU A 615 16.92 2.33 50.31
C GLU A 615 15.96 1.19 49.90
N SER A 616 15.37 0.59 50.91
CA SER A 616 14.64 -0.69 50.94
C SER A 616 13.40 -0.80 50.04
N GLY A 617 13.27 -1.94 49.35
CA GLY A 617 12.01 -2.35 48.74
C GLY A 617 12.08 -3.75 48.13
N ARG A 618 11.75 -4.78 48.91
CA ARG A 618 11.64 -6.17 48.45
C ARG A 618 10.51 -6.32 47.43
N LEU A 619 10.80 -6.84 46.24
CA LEU A 619 9.84 -7.60 45.44
C LEU A 619 10.55 -8.80 44.80
N SER A 620 10.27 -9.96 45.35
CA SER A 620 10.67 -11.28 44.85
C SER A 620 9.84 -11.66 43.62
N CYS A 621 10.48 -12.11 42.54
CA CYS A 621 9.81 -12.94 41.54
C CYS A 621 10.58 -14.25 41.34
N SER A 622 9.83 -15.33 41.55
CA SER A 622 10.23 -16.73 41.60
C SER A 622 10.80 -17.25 40.28
N ARG A 623 11.85 -18.06 40.41
CA ARG A 623 12.34 -18.98 39.38
C ARG A 623 11.21 -19.91 38.92
N ASP A 624 10.80 -19.81 37.66
CA ASP A 624 10.17 -20.92 36.95
C ASP A 624 10.95 -21.22 35.65
N ARG A 625 11.75 -22.28 35.71
CA ARG A 625 12.49 -22.83 34.57
C ARG A 625 11.51 -23.57 33.68
N ARG A 626 11.05 -22.95 32.59
CA ARG A 626 10.56 -23.67 31.41
C ARG A 626 11.41 -23.35 30.21
N ARG A 627 12.10 -24.39 29.72
CA ARG A 627 12.81 -24.43 28.44
C ARG A 627 11.85 -23.99 27.32
N ARG A 628 12.02 -22.77 26.82
CA ARG A 628 11.55 -22.38 25.48
C ARG A 628 12.76 -22.42 24.55
N GLY A 629 12.76 -23.37 23.63
CA GLY A 629 13.66 -23.35 22.49
C GLY A 629 13.36 -22.10 21.67
N TRP A 630 14.36 -21.25 21.49
CA TRP A 630 14.27 -20.11 20.60
C TRP A 630 14.31 -20.63 19.16
N GLY A 631 13.15 -20.71 18.52
CA GLY A 631 13.06 -20.74 17.07
C GLY A 631 13.53 -19.40 16.53
N HIS A 632 14.54 -19.43 15.67
CA HIS A 632 14.96 -18.28 14.89
C HIS A 632 13.79 -17.80 14.02
N LEU A 633 13.16 -16.68 14.38
CA LEU A 633 12.35 -15.88 13.47
C LEU A 633 13.30 -15.25 12.45
N ARG A 634 13.48 -15.96 11.33
CA ARG A 634 13.99 -15.38 10.08
C ARG A 634 12.84 -14.65 9.41
N THR A 635 12.82 -13.34 9.50
CA THR A 635 12.09 -12.48 8.56
C THR A 635 13.13 -11.77 7.69
N ASP A 636 13.54 -12.44 6.63
CA ASP A 636 14.15 -11.82 5.45
C ASP A 636 13.26 -12.20 4.25
N PRO A 637 12.67 -11.23 3.52
CA PRO A 637 11.76 -11.50 2.40
C PRO A 637 12.49 -11.87 1.09
N TRP A 638 13.81 -12.08 1.11
CA TRP A 638 14.57 -12.45 -0.08
C TRP A 638 15.43 -13.69 0.19
N ARG A 639 14.98 -14.86 -0.27
CA ARG A 639 15.85 -16.02 -0.50
C ARG A 639 15.24 -17.00 -1.50
N ILE A 640 15.89 -17.10 -2.66
CA ILE A 640 15.81 -18.22 -3.61
C ILE A 640 16.81 -19.30 -3.14
N PRO A 641 16.44 -20.60 -3.06
CA PRO A 641 17.38 -21.65 -2.69
C PRO A 641 18.13 -22.17 -3.93
N ARG A 642 19.47 -22.07 -3.95
CA ARG A 642 20.33 -22.88 -4.84
C ARG A 642 20.92 -24.07 -4.06
N ARG A 643 20.87 -25.22 -4.73
CA ARG A 643 21.37 -26.54 -4.31
C ARG A 643 22.88 -26.49 -4.07
N ARG A 644 23.34 -27.14 -3.00
CA ARG A 644 24.74 -27.56 -2.84
C ARG A 644 24.96 -28.90 -3.52
N ASP A 645 26.16 -29.01 -4.07
CA ASP A 645 26.69 -30.08 -4.90
C ASP A 645 26.71 -31.46 -4.24
N LEU A 646 26.40 -32.46 -5.05
CA LEU A 646 26.94 -33.82 -4.93
C LEU A 646 27.79 -34.03 -6.18
N ALA A 647 29.10 -33.77 -6.06
CA ALA A 647 30.09 -34.16 -7.05
C ALA A 647 31.17 -34.99 -6.35
N ALA A 648 31.07 -36.31 -6.51
CA ALA A 648 32.18 -37.22 -6.28
C ALA A 648 32.19 -38.29 -7.40
N HIS A 649 33.29 -38.26 -8.17
CA HIS A 649 33.88 -39.35 -8.96
C HIS A 649 33.17 -39.82 -10.25
N CYS A 650 33.73 -39.44 -11.41
CA CYS A 650 34.45 -40.36 -12.32
C CYS A 650 35.01 -39.61 -13.56
N ARG A 651 36.15 -40.10 -14.06
CA ARG A 651 37.05 -39.52 -15.09
C ARG A 651 36.52 -39.64 -16.54
N PRO A 652 37.15 -38.94 -17.52
CA PRO A 652 36.56 -38.63 -18.82
C PRO A 652 36.83 -39.68 -19.91
N VAL A 653 35.94 -39.78 -20.90
CA VAL A 653 36.21 -40.40 -22.20
C VAL A 653 35.66 -39.47 -23.29
N HIS A 654 36.48 -39.33 -24.35
CA HIS A 654 36.38 -38.43 -25.48
C HIS A 654 35.05 -38.47 -26.27
N SER A 655 34.71 -37.31 -26.84
CA SER A 655 33.84 -37.03 -28.02
C SER A 655 34.25 -37.88 -29.26
N PRO A 656 33.51 -37.95 -30.40
CA PRO A 656 32.67 -36.88 -30.98
C PRO A 656 31.43 -37.31 -31.81
N GLY A 657 30.68 -36.32 -32.33
CA GLY A 657 30.03 -36.45 -33.65
C GLY A 657 28.51 -36.21 -33.70
N VAL A 658 28.13 -35.01 -34.15
CA VAL A 658 26.84 -34.66 -34.78
C VAL A 658 27.02 -34.89 -36.29
N PRO A 659 26.02 -35.39 -37.08
CA PRO A 659 25.08 -34.48 -37.76
C PRO A 659 23.65 -35.02 -38.06
N GLY A 660 22.66 -34.13 -37.90
CA GLY A 660 21.81 -33.60 -38.97
C GLY A 660 20.90 -34.49 -39.84
N ALA A 661 19.62 -34.08 -39.86
CA ALA A 661 18.74 -33.94 -41.04
C ALA A 661 17.61 -34.96 -41.34
N GLN A 662 16.38 -34.41 -41.33
CA GLN A 662 15.32 -34.49 -42.37
C GLN A 662 14.48 -35.78 -42.61
N SER A 663 13.18 -35.63 -42.30
CA SER A 663 12.02 -35.75 -43.23
C SER A 663 11.19 -37.05 -43.36
N ARG A 664 9.86 -36.80 -43.42
CA ARG A 664 8.76 -37.46 -44.18
C ARG A 664 8.05 -38.73 -43.65
N ASN A 665 6.75 -38.51 -43.37
CA ASN A 665 5.53 -39.22 -43.84
C ASN A 665 5.33 -40.74 -43.65
N THR A 666 4.38 -41.08 -42.75
CA THR A 666 3.17 -41.97 -42.86
C THR A 666 3.21 -43.32 -43.60
N PRO A 667 2.21 -44.23 -43.41
CA PRO A 667 1.42 -44.62 -42.23
C PRO A 667 1.32 -46.17 -42.09
N GLU A 668 0.62 -46.67 -41.06
CA GLU A 668 -0.33 -47.82 -41.10
C GLU A 668 -0.34 -48.72 -39.84
N ARG A 669 -1.58 -48.91 -39.35
CA ARG A 669 -2.22 -50.14 -38.81
C ARG A 669 -1.62 -50.87 -37.59
N GLY A 670 -2.50 -51.18 -36.64
CA GLY A 670 -2.42 -52.45 -35.90
C GLY A 670 -2.87 -52.43 -34.44
N ALA A 671 -4.16 -52.71 -34.22
CA ALA A 671 -4.72 -53.57 -33.17
C ALA A 671 -4.25 -53.48 -31.70
N ARG A 672 -5.22 -53.16 -30.82
CA ARG A 672 -5.28 -53.58 -29.40
C ARG A 672 -5.26 -55.13 -29.28
N PRO A 673 -4.88 -55.72 -28.13
CA PRO A 673 -5.87 -55.94 -27.07
C PRO A 673 -5.39 -55.76 -25.62
N GLN A 674 -6.40 -55.66 -24.77
CA GLN A 674 -6.43 -55.54 -23.32
C GLN A 674 -5.60 -56.62 -22.58
N ARG A 675 -5.04 -56.26 -21.42
CA ARG A 675 -4.78 -57.22 -20.34
C ARG A 675 -5.62 -56.89 -19.11
N VAL A 676 -6.53 -57.83 -18.86
CA VAL A 676 -7.25 -58.10 -17.63
C VAL A 676 -6.26 -58.63 -16.59
N TYR A 677 -6.33 -58.17 -15.35
CA TYR A 677 -5.87 -58.94 -14.20
C TYR A 677 -7.04 -59.11 -13.24
N ARG A 678 -7.45 -60.37 -13.07
CA ARG A 678 -8.41 -60.87 -12.08
C ARG A 678 -7.66 -61.82 -11.16
N GLY A 679 -8.08 -61.83 -9.90
CA GLY A 679 -7.89 -62.92 -8.94
C GLY A 679 -6.92 -62.57 -7.81
N THR A 680 -7.17 -62.89 -6.54
CA THR A 680 -8.25 -63.65 -5.86
C THR A 680 -7.94 -63.50 -4.36
N GLY A 681 -8.96 -63.31 -3.50
CA GLY A 681 -9.32 -64.25 -2.43
C GLY A 681 -8.43 -64.13 -1.18
N ASP A 682 -8.89 -63.58 -0.05
CA ASP A 682 -9.86 -64.09 0.93
C ASP A 682 -9.15 -64.54 2.22
N HIS A 683 -9.43 -63.85 3.34
CA HIS A 683 -9.39 -64.42 4.70
C HIS A 683 -10.10 -63.49 5.73
N VAL A 684 -11.43 -63.62 5.79
CA VAL A 684 -12.24 -64.06 6.96
C VAL A 684 -11.76 -63.73 8.41
N ARG A 685 -12.57 -62.87 9.07
CA ARG A 685 -13.12 -62.88 10.46
C ARG A 685 -12.34 -62.38 11.70
N ARG A 686 -13.17 -61.79 12.61
CA ARG A 686 -13.03 -61.42 14.04
C ARG A 686 -12.50 -59.98 14.24
N GLU A 687 -13.17 -59.02 14.89
CA GLU A 687 -14.13 -59.05 16.01
C GLU A 687 -15.02 -57.79 16.01
N ARG A 688 -16.28 -57.95 16.42
CA ARG A 688 -17.23 -56.89 16.82
C ARG A 688 -17.51 -57.04 18.31
N ALA A 689 -17.77 -55.89 18.95
CA ALA A 689 -18.36 -55.66 20.27
C ALA A 689 -17.41 -55.64 21.47
N VAL A 690 -17.32 -54.47 22.14
CA VAL A 690 -17.90 -54.21 23.47
C VAL A 690 -17.46 -52.81 23.98
N ARG A 691 -18.42 -52.08 24.58
CA ARG A 691 -18.35 -50.86 25.43
C ARG A 691 -18.63 -49.48 24.82
N LEU A 692 -19.91 -49.28 24.52
CA LEU A 692 -20.69 -48.17 25.07
C LEU A 692 -20.82 -48.35 26.60
N LEU A 693 -20.40 -47.36 27.39
CA LEU A 693 -20.90 -47.00 28.73
C LEU A 693 -19.95 -45.95 29.35
N ARG A 694 -20.28 -44.66 29.20
CA ARG A 694 -20.07 -43.55 30.17
C ARG A 694 -20.43 -42.21 29.53
N ARG A 695 -21.74 -41.98 29.40
CA ARG A 695 -22.37 -40.65 29.42
C ARG A 695 -23.46 -40.69 30.47
N SER A 696 -23.14 -40.27 31.69
CA SER A 696 -24.10 -39.73 32.67
C SER A 696 -23.34 -39.20 33.88
N ARG A 697 -23.76 -38.01 34.33
CA ARG A 697 -23.33 -37.27 35.54
C ARG A 697 -22.09 -36.37 35.37
N CYS A 698 -22.33 -35.16 34.91
CA CYS A 698 -22.18 -33.94 35.73
C CYS A 698 -22.77 -32.72 34.98
N ALA A 699 -24.07 -32.79 34.73
CA ALA A 699 -24.92 -31.63 34.54
C ALA A 699 -25.56 -31.32 35.91
N ALA A 700 -24.84 -30.58 36.76
CA ALA A 700 -25.32 -30.07 38.05
C ALA A 700 -24.37 -28.99 38.58
N ALA A 701 -24.23 -27.87 37.86
CA ALA A 701 -23.55 -26.67 38.38
C ALA A 701 -23.93 -25.34 37.71
N ALA A 702 -24.81 -25.31 36.70
CA ALA A 702 -25.13 -24.09 35.94
C ALA A 702 -26.65 -23.82 35.85
N ARG A 703 -27.38 -23.97 36.97
CA ARG A 703 -28.81 -23.57 37.10
C ARG A 703 -29.13 -22.90 38.43
N ARG A 704 -28.25 -22.04 38.92
CA ARG A 704 -28.52 -21.12 40.05
C ARG A 704 -27.73 -19.82 39.88
N ALA A 705 -28.16 -18.98 38.94
CA ALA A 705 -27.87 -17.54 38.94
C ALA A 705 -28.70 -16.83 37.85
N GLN A 706 -30.03 -16.94 37.89
CA GLN A 706 -30.93 -16.10 37.10
C GLN A 706 -32.33 -16.14 37.71
N ALA A 707 -32.57 -15.25 38.68
CA ALA A 707 -33.89 -14.69 38.99
C ALA A 707 -33.73 -13.68 40.13
N GLN A 708 -33.73 -12.39 39.79
CA GLN A 708 -34.20 -11.20 40.54
C GLN A 708 -33.29 -10.01 40.27
N ILE A 709 -33.71 -9.13 39.37
CA ILE A 709 -34.14 -7.75 39.67
C ILE A 709 -34.50 -7.09 38.34
N SER A 710 -35.73 -6.59 38.31
CA SER A 710 -36.40 -5.83 37.27
C SER A 710 -36.11 -4.33 37.39
N HIS A 711 -36.23 -3.65 36.24
CA HIS A 711 -36.36 -2.21 35.96
C HIS A 711 -35.14 -1.39 35.46
N PRO A 712 -35.41 -0.37 34.61
CA PRO A 712 -34.51 0.09 33.55
C PRO A 712 -33.81 1.39 33.93
N GLN A 713 -32.55 1.53 33.56
CA GLN A 713 -31.86 2.82 33.59
C GLN A 713 -31.06 3.06 32.32
N ARG A 714 -31.17 4.32 31.89
CA ARG A 714 -30.63 4.95 30.70
C ARG A 714 -29.10 5.17 30.81
N ARG A 715 -28.50 5.39 29.61
CA ARG A 715 -27.26 6.13 29.27
C ARG A 715 -25.94 5.33 29.23
N PRO A 716 -24.90 5.81 28.50
CA PRO A 716 -24.85 6.85 27.45
C PRO A 716 -24.19 6.39 26.14
N ASP A 717 -24.42 7.18 25.10
CA ASP A 717 -23.65 7.21 23.85
C ASP A 717 -22.14 7.35 24.12
N ILE A 718 -21.37 6.45 23.53
CA ILE A 718 -19.93 6.62 23.33
C ILE A 718 -19.72 6.54 21.82
N HIS A 719 -19.70 7.72 21.20
CA HIS A 719 -19.20 7.89 19.84
C HIS A 719 -17.70 7.60 19.81
N VAL A 720 -17.28 6.77 18.87
CA VAL A 720 -15.89 6.63 18.40
C VAL A 720 -15.87 7.06 16.94
#